data_AF-A0A344TDD8-F1
#
_entry.id   AF-A0A344TDD8-F1
#
_cell.length_a   1.000
_cell.length_b   1.000
_cell.length_c   1.000
_cell.angle_alpha   90.00
_cell.angle_beta   90.00
_cell.angle_gamma   90.00
#
_symmetry.space_group_name_H-M   'P 1'
#
loop_
_entity.id
_entity.type
_entity.pdbx_description
1 polymer ?
#
loop_
_entity_poly.entity_id
_entity_poly.type
_entity_poly.pdbx_seq_one_letter_code
_entity_poly.pdbx_strand_id
1 'polypeptide(L)'
;MKKQLYSLFWLIVSCIPLFGQNCGTPSPTDADEFFFGKFIHKHAKSKNTRAGAVPLNYVPVKVHIIRNDDGSGGVDLIALNAKFAELNRAFLPVGLQFYFGGSGSIGGTNPTADSPHFINSTTYNTTINYNNANTFTGILSAYNVSNAINLYISSTIIGAEGFATQPSPGFNHVFVNYLAITNTVNKTLLHEFGHYFGLYHTFQDSNHATVSNREVVTRGLGANCSTKGDRVCDTPADPYEQLSSTQRNTVNNACTYALATPIDANGVPYQPSITNVMSYWSRICGLNQHGQLTPGQYERMKIGYIARTDPSNQYTLDCAPTNQPLPGLPTAVVGTNGIILQWGDNSITETGYFVERAESTNEPYICLGGVGPGTNTYIDSEFSAGRTYHYRIRASNSTDFSGVVSITVPQNQTGYCFPVYTNQVCALVSSFITKVKINGTALDNTSDFPSPCNANNFSDFTALPPAALVAGQSYTFTLKGSTSLHYAIWIDANQNGTFETPEMIAKSTTSGEMIGTTEKSVLVTLPATLLNGATRMRVRTADFASGGVTNACSRYTVGETEDYTVTISNGSSLPQIQLLSTFPPLCAGGNYQASFTTSGSFSGNNTFKAELSDTYGNFAAGTEVGSGTGSPLTISLPPLLAPGSYYRLRIISTDISVSTNSESIRVYSKPEASITVSGNAVVCAPTTVSLTAATGEGYTYTWKNSTGTLPNATSQMLAAAQTENYRVEISQNGCINESGPVAVTINPKVQVNLSGAASIYASQSANLSVSLTAGTLPYQLTLSTGQQFTNSMNNPFTITVSPTTTTTYTITQVSNTQCGAGTAAGSALITVLPTQFPCPQTLVVHASLPAPYQASETITTTGTIQYTSGNISYTAGKSITITSPAAGGFWQSGPNTVFEAKITGCQ
;
A
#
# COMPACT_ATOMS: atom_id res chain seq x y z
N MET A 1 -58.46 12.82 29.46
CA MET A 1 -59.13 11.63 28.88
C MET A 1 -58.38 11.24 27.62
N LYS A 2 -58.05 9.95 27.48
CA LYS A 2 -57.53 9.23 26.29
C LYS A 2 -56.15 9.74 25.79
N LYS A 3 -55.00 9.12 26.11
CA LYS A 3 -54.56 7.70 26.07
C LYS A 3 -54.71 7.08 24.67
N GLN A 4 -53.57 6.59 24.15
CA GLN A 4 -53.32 5.65 23.04
C GLN A 4 -53.09 6.24 21.64
N LEU A 5 -51.82 6.34 21.23
CA LEU A 5 -51.26 5.97 19.90
C LEU A 5 -49.76 6.37 19.80
N TYR A 6 -48.89 5.75 20.60
CA TYR A 6 -47.42 5.83 20.42
C TYR A 6 -46.82 4.41 20.39
N SER A 7 -47.42 3.54 19.59
CA SER A 7 -46.91 2.20 19.30
C SER A 7 -47.21 1.85 17.85
N LEU A 8 -46.52 2.51 16.92
CA LEU A 8 -46.38 2.05 15.52
C LEU A 8 -45.24 2.75 14.75
N PHE A 9 -44.10 3.01 15.40
CA PHE A 9 -42.92 3.59 14.72
C PHE A 9 -41.68 2.70 14.87
N TRP A 10 -41.86 1.38 14.81
CA TRP A 10 -40.75 0.41 14.89
C TRP A 10 -40.89 -0.81 13.96
N LEU A 11 -41.58 -0.67 12.82
CA LEU A 11 -41.56 -1.72 11.79
C LEU A 11 -42.00 -1.23 10.40
N ILE A 12 -41.39 -0.14 9.95
CA ILE A 12 -41.17 0.11 8.52
C ILE A 12 -39.76 0.69 8.39
N VAL A 13 -38.74 -0.14 8.67
CA VAL A 13 -37.55 -0.10 7.82
C VAL A 13 -38.08 -0.58 6.48
N SER A 14 -38.56 0.39 5.70
CA SER A 14 -39.00 0.18 4.34
C SER A 14 -37.88 -0.56 3.62
N CYS A 15 -38.28 -1.53 2.81
CA CYS A 15 -37.48 -2.07 1.74
C CYS A 15 -37.06 -0.90 0.84
N ILE A 16 -36.02 -0.17 1.23
CA ILE A 16 -35.37 0.84 0.40
C ILE A 16 -34.59 0.02 -0.61
N PRO A 17 -34.93 0.10 -1.90
CA PRO A 17 -34.28 -0.75 -2.85
C PRO A 17 -32.78 -0.39 -2.93
N LEU A 18 -31.96 -1.42 -2.78
CA LEU A 18 -30.50 -1.43 -2.79
C LEU A 18 -29.95 -1.18 -4.21
N PHE A 19 -30.35 -0.07 -4.82
CA PHE A 19 -29.93 0.27 -6.18
C PHE A 19 -28.57 0.97 -6.20
N GLY A 20 -27.80 0.70 -7.26
CA GLY A 20 -26.51 1.35 -7.52
C GLY A 20 -26.60 2.88 -7.57
N GLN A 21 -25.45 3.53 -7.56
CA GLN A 21 -25.41 4.96 -7.82
C GLN A 21 -25.91 5.23 -9.25
N ASN A 22 -26.73 6.27 -9.45
CA ASN A 22 -27.24 6.66 -10.76
C ASN A 22 -26.82 8.11 -11.04
N CYS A 23 -25.65 8.29 -11.64
CA CYS A 23 -25.15 9.60 -12.05
C CYS A 23 -25.56 9.89 -13.51
N GLY A 24 -25.86 11.16 -13.77
CA GLY A 24 -26.28 11.69 -15.06
C GLY A 24 -25.18 12.51 -15.73
N THR A 25 -23.96 12.51 -15.19
CA THR A 25 -22.80 13.17 -15.83
C THR A 25 -22.54 12.49 -17.17
N PRO A 26 -22.66 13.20 -18.30
CA PRO A 26 -22.39 12.63 -19.60
C PRO A 26 -20.90 12.28 -19.73
N SER A 27 -20.59 11.30 -20.58
CA SER A 27 -19.20 11.08 -20.99
C SER A 27 -18.62 12.37 -21.60
N PRO A 28 -17.33 12.66 -21.36
CA PRO A 28 -16.68 13.87 -21.86
C PRO A 28 -16.80 13.95 -23.38
N THR A 29 -17.05 15.15 -23.91
CA THR A 29 -17.01 15.39 -25.35
C THR A 29 -15.57 15.48 -25.85
N ASP A 30 -15.32 15.31 -27.15
CA ASP A 30 -14.00 15.51 -27.75
C ASP A 30 -13.39 16.89 -27.40
N ALA A 31 -14.24 17.91 -27.24
CA ALA A 31 -13.82 19.25 -26.83
C ALA A 31 -13.36 19.29 -25.37
N ASP A 32 -14.08 18.62 -24.46
CA ASP A 32 -13.70 18.50 -23.05
C ASP A 32 -12.39 17.72 -22.91
N GLU A 33 -12.25 16.64 -23.66
CA GLU A 33 -11.02 15.83 -23.69
C GLU A 33 -9.84 16.61 -24.22
N PHE A 34 -10.03 17.38 -25.29
CA PHE A 34 -8.99 18.23 -25.84
C PHE A 34 -8.59 19.35 -24.88
N PHE A 35 -9.58 20.00 -24.23
CA PHE A 35 -9.31 21.05 -23.25
C PHE A 35 -8.54 20.48 -22.06
N PHE A 36 -9.08 19.47 -21.39
CA PHE A 36 -8.47 18.90 -20.19
C PHE A 36 -7.13 18.21 -20.50
N GLY A 37 -7.03 17.57 -21.66
CA GLY A 37 -5.81 16.94 -22.16
C GLY A 37 -4.61 17.89 -22.24
N LYS A 38 -4.81 19.18 -22.54
CA LYS A 38 -3.73 20.19 -22.53
C LYS A 38 -3.07 20.32 -21.16
N PHE A 39 -3.88 20.32 -20.09
CA PHE A 39 -3.39 20.43 -18.72
C PHE A 39 -2.68 19.16 -18.28
N ILE A 40 -3.19 17.99 -18.66
CA ILE A 40 -2.53 16.70 -18.42
C ILE A 40 -1.13 16.68 -19.06
N HIS A 41 -1.01 17.09 -20.33
CA HIS A 41 0.28 17.14 -21.03
C HIS A 41 1.24 18.18 -20.45
N LYS A 42 0.72 19.37 -20.08
CA LYS A 42 1.52 20.42 -19.45
C LYS A 42 2.05 19.97 -18.08
N HIS A 43 1.20 19.36 -17.27
CA HIS A 43 1.56 18.85 -15.96
C HIS A 43 2.57 17.70 -16.03
N ALA A 44 2.42 16.79 -17.00
CA ALA A 44 3.40 15.73 -17.26
C ALA A 44 4.81 16.27 -17.58
N LYS A 45 4.89 17.41 -18.29
CA LYS A 45 6.17 18.08 -18.59
C LYS A 45 6.77 18.85 -17.40
N SER A 46 5.96 19.26 -16.42
CA SER A 46 6.41 20.03 -15.25
C SER A 46 6.80 19.19 -14.03
N LYS A 47 6.69 17.85 -14.08
CA LYS A 47 7.06 16.94 -12.98
C LYS A 47 8.55 16.95 -12.56
N ASN A 48 9.38 17.82 -13.13
CA ASN A 48 10.80 18.02 -12.80
C ASN A 48 11.06 19.04 -11.66
N THR A 49 10.06 19.47 -10.90
CA THR A 49 10.24 20.37 -9.75
C THR A 49 9.64 19.78 -8.47
N ARG A 50 10.44 19.75 -7.40
CA ARG A 50 10.20 19.16 -6.07
C ARG A 50 8.73 19.08 -5.64
N ALA A 51 8.34 17.90 -5.15
CA ALA A 51 7.16 17.71 -4.32
C ALA A 51 7.34 18.44 -2.97
N GLY A 52 6.92 19.70 -2.91
CA GLY A 52 6.58 20.37 -1.66
C GLY A 52 5.20 19.95 -1.16
N ALA A 53 4.86 20.31 0.08
CA ALA A 53 3.50 20.16 0.59
C ALA A 53 2.51 20.85 -0.37
N VAL A 54 1.42 20.18 -0.75
CA VAL A 54 0.37 20.78 -1.58
C VAL A 54 -0.26 21.91 -0.76
N PRO A 55 -0.18 23.18 -1.18
CA PRO A 55 -0.81 24.27 -0.45
C PRO A 55 -2.33 24.04 -0.39
N LEU A 56 -2.93 24.30 0.77
CA LEU A 56 -4.37 24.20 0.96
C LEU A 56 -5.05 25.38 0.25
N ASN A 57 -5.93 25.08 -0.71
CA ASN A 57 -6.72 26.05 -1.43
C ASN A 57 -8.18 26.00 -0.96
N TYR A 58 -8.71 27.16 -0.61
CA TYR A 58 -10.12 27.33 -0.28
C TYR A 58 -10.90 27.68 -1.55
N VAL A 59 -11.82 26.80 -1.94
CA VAL A 59 -12.58 26.91 -3.18
C VAL A 59 -14.02 27.32 -2.87
N PRO A 60 -14.52 28.45 -3.40
CA PRO A 60 -15.87 28.89 -3.15
C PRO A 60 -16.91 28.04 -3.87
N VAL A 61 -17.96 27.67 -3.14
CA VAL A 61 -19.17 27.03 -3.69
C VAL A 61 -20.35 27.96 -3.46
N LYS A 62 -21.02 28.37 -4.53
CA LYS A 62 -22.32 29.04 -4.45
C LYS A 62 -23.40 27.97 -4.41
N VAL A 63 -24.02 27.80 -3.24
CA VAL A 63 -25.08 26.80 -3.06
C VAL A 63 -26.43 27.41 -3.41
N HIS A 64 -27.15 26.78 -4.32
CA HIS A 64 -28.49 27.12 -4.74
C HIS A 64 -29.47 26.02 -4.30
N ILE A 65 -30.30 26.31 -3.31
CA ILE A 65 -31.29 25.38 -2.78
C ILE A 65 -32.62 25.67 -3.48
N ILE A 66 -33.07 24.72 -4.29
CA ILE A 66 -34.33 24.78 -5.02
C ILE A 66 -35.43 24.19 -4.14
N ARG A 67 -36.52 24.94 -3.98
CA ARG A 67 -37.66 24.60 -3.12
C ARG A 67 -38.98 24.96 -3.79
N ASN A 68 -40.09 24.60 -3.17
CA ASN A 68 -41.42 24.91 -3.70
C ASN A 68 -41.68 26.42 -3.70
N ASP A 69 -42.69 26.86 -4.46
CA ASP A 69 -43.04 28.29 -4.59
C ASP A 69 -43.37 28.94 -3.23
N ASP A 70 -43.98 28.17 -2.32
CA ASP A 70 -44.32 28.58 -0.95
C ASP A 70 -43.11 28.60 0.01
N GLY A 71 -41.91 28.25 -0.48
CA GLY A 71 -40.69 28.19 0.29
C GLY A 71 -40.54 26.92 1.16
N SER A 72 -41.45 25.96 1.04
CA SER A 72 -41.35 24.66 1.69
C SER A 72 -40.42 23.70 0.93
N GLY A 73 -39.88 22.71 1.64
CA GLY A 73 -38.90 21.77 1.08
C GLY A 73 -37.49 22.35 1.06
N GLY A 74 -36.64 21.82 0.18
CA GLY A 74 -35.21 22.12 0.18
C GLY A 74 -34.44 21.32 1.24
N VAL A 75 -33.13 21.58 1.33
CA VAL A 75 -32.24 20.89 2.26
C VAL A 75 -32.01 21.72 3.53
N ASP A 76 -31.97 21.04 4.67
CA ASP A 76 -31.61 21.65 5.95
C ASP A 76 -30.10 21.99 6.01
N LEU A 77 -29.77 23.11 6.64
CA LEU A 77 -28.40 23.61 6.69
C LEU A 77 -27.48 22.75 7.57
N ILE A 78 -28.00 22.05 8.58
CA ILE A 78 -27.20 21.11 9.38
C ILE A 78 -26.74 19.96 8.49
N ALA A 79 -27.66 19.37 7.72
CA ALA A 79 -27.33 18.30 6.78
C ALA A 79 -26.36 18.77 5.68
N LEU A 80 -26.55 20.00 5.17
CA LEU A 80 -25.65 20.59 4.19
C LEU A 80 -24.23 20.75 4.75
N ASN A 81 -24.08 21.35 5.92
CA ASN A 81 -22.77 21.54 6.57
C ASN A 81 -22.11 20.18 6.89
N ALA A 82 -22.86 19.20 7.40
CA ALA A 82 -22.34 17.87 7.67
C ALA A 82 -21.81 17.19 6.40
N LYS A 83 -22.55 17.25 5.29
CA LYS A 83 -22.11 16.66 4.02
C LYS A 83 -20.91 17.40 3.41
N PHE A 84 -20.83 18.72 3.57
CA PHE A 84 -19.65 19.47 3.14
C PHE A 84 -18.41 19.22 4.01
N ALA A 85 -18.59 18.87 5.30
CA ALA A 85 -17.47 18.40 6.11
C ALA A 85 -16.91 17.08 5.57
N GLU A 86 -17.77 16.14 5.17
CA GLU A 86 -17.36 14.91 4.49
C GLU A 86 -16.61 15.21 3.18
N LEU A 87 -17.13 16.14 2.37
CA LEU A 87 -16.51 16.58 1.12
C LEU A 87 -15.12 17.21 1.36
N ASN A 88 -15.01 18.12 2.34
CA ASN A 88 -13.75 18.76 2.72
C ASN A 88 -12.71 17.75 3.19
N ARG A 89 -13.14 16.71 3.92
CA ARG A 89 -12.26 15.62 4.32
C ARG A 89 -11.79 14.78 3.13
N ALA A 90 -12.67 14.47 2.18
CA ALA A 90 -12.34 13.67 1.00
C ALA A 90 -11.41 14.39 0.01
N PHE A 91 -11.45 15.72 -0.03
CA PHE A 91 -10.66 16.57 -0.94
C PHE A 91 -9.39 17.17 -0.34
N LEU A 92 -9.21 17.04 0.98
CA LEU A 92 -7.96 17.41 1.65
C LEU A 92 -6.67 16.83 0.99
N PRO A 93 -6.65 15.59 0.45
CA PRO A 93 -5.44 14.99 -0.14
C PRO A 93 -4.97 15.69 -1.42
N VAL A 94 -5.88 16.40 -2.08
CA VAL A 94 -5.58 17.23 -3.25
C VAL A 94 -5.37 18.69 -2.88
N GLY A 95 -5.31 18.99 -1.58
CA GLY A 95 -5.12 20.35 -1.04
C GLY A 95 -6.32 21.25 -1.29
N LEU A 96 -7.54 20.71 -1.30
CA LEU A 96 -8.76 21.48 -1.53
C LEU A 96 -9.69 21.40 -0.32
N GLN A 97 -10.21 22.55 0.10
CA GLN A 97 -11.35 22.67 1.00
C GLN A 97 -12.36 23.66 0.42
N PHE A 98 -13.62 23.47 0.73
CA PHE A 98 -14.75 24.23 0.23
C PHE A 98 -15.34 25.09 1.34
N TYR A 99 -15.85 26.26 0.94
CA TYR A 99 -16.66 27.15 1.76
C TYR A 99 -17.83 27.70 0.93
N PHE A 100 -18.88 28.15 1.61
CA PHE A 100 -20.03 28.75 0.95
C PHE A 100 -19.72 30.19 0.57
N GLY A 101 -19.51 30.44 -0.72
CA GLY A 101 -19.10 31.74 -1.26
C GLY A 101 -20.28 32.72 -1.35
N GLY A 102 -20.05 33.98 -0.99
CA GLY A 102 -21.08 35.03 -0.97
C GLY A 102 -20.96 35.95 0.24
N SER A 103 -21.48 37.16 0.13
CA SER A 103 -21.47 38.18 1.21
C SER A 103 -22.89 38.62 1.62
N GLY A 104 -23.91 37.96 1.08
CA GLY A 104 -25.32 38.26 1.31
C GLY A 104 -25.89 37.53 2.50
N SER A 105 -27.20 37.66 2.68
CA SER A 105 -27.91 37.08 3.83
C SER A 105 -28.11 35.58 3.65
N ILE A 106 -28.08 34.83 4.75
CA ILE A 106 -28.49 33.42 4.76
C ILE A 106 -29.94 33.34 4.32
N GLY A 107 -30.20 32.57 3.27
CA GLY A 107 -31.55 32.31 2.82
C GLY A 107 -32.23 33.47 2.10
N GLY A 108 -31.45 34.39 1.54
CA GLY A 108 -31.98 35.37 0.60
C GLY A 108 -32.16 34.81 -0.82
N THR A 109 -32.68 35.66 -1.71
CA THR A 109 -33.03 35.35 -3.11
C THR A 109 -32.10 36.02 -4.14
N ASN A 110 -31.01 36.65 -3.68
CA ASN A 110 -29.99 37.23 -4.54
C ASN A 110 -28.92 36.16 -4.88
N PRO A 111 -28.87 35.66 -6.13
CA PRO A 111 -27.96 34.58 -6.52
C PRO A 111 -26.48 34.95 -6.39
N THR A 112 -26.14 36.24 -6.49
CA THR A 112 -24.75 36.71 -6.44
C THR A 112 -24.26 36.88 -5.02
N ALA A 113 -25.08 37.46 -4.14
CA ALA A 113 -24.70 37.79 -2.78
C ALA A 113 -24.97 36.64 -1.82
N ASP A 114 -26.16 36.04 -1.83
CA ASP A 114 -26.64 35.18 -0.75
C ASP A 114 -25.98 33.81 -0.80
N SER A 115 -25.76 33.23 0.38
CA SER A 115 -25.16 31.90 0.53
C SER A 115 -25.69 31.23 1.81
N PRO A 116 -26.51 30.16 1.70
CA PRO A 116 -27.04 29.59 0.47
C PRO A 116 -28.14 30.48 -0.13
N HIS A 117 -28.25 30.45 -1.46
CA HIS A 117 -29.28 31.14 -2.24
C HIS A 117 -30.53 30.25 -2.39
N PHE A 118 -31.72 30.77 -2.07
CA PHE A 118 -32.98 30.03 -2.25
C PHE A 118 -33.69 30.36 -3.56
N ILE A 119 -34.04 29.32 -4.32
CA ILE A 119 -34.85 29.42 -5.54
C ILE A 119 -36.22 28.81 -5.24
N ASN A 120 -37.25 29.66 -5.09
CA ASN A 120 -38.63 29.22 -4.87
C ASN A 120 -39.30 28.99 -6.22
N SER A 121 -39.24 27.75 -6.70
CA SER A 121 -39.87 27.37 -7.96
C SER A 121 -40.27 25.90 -7.89
N THR A 122 -41.56 25.61 -7.68
CA THR A 122 -42.07 24.22 -7.71
C THR A 122 -41.79 23.58 -9.06
N THR A 123 -41.83 24.39 -10.13
CA THR A 123 -41.47 23.95 -11.48
C THR A 123 -40.04 23.46 -11.53
N TYR A 124 -39.06 24.29 -11.14
CA TYR A 124 -37.66 23.84 -11.11
C TYR A 124 -37.43 22.70 -10.12
N ASN A 125 -38.14 22.67 -9.00
CA ASN A 125 -37.96 21.65 -7.98
C ASN A 125 -38.42 20.23 -8.41
N THR A 126 -39.24 20.14 -9.47
CA THR A 126 -39.86 18.87 -9.90
C THR A 126 -39.57 18.48 -11.35
N THR A 127 -39.05 19.39 -12.17
CA THR A 127 -38.93 19.19 -13.63
C THR A 127 -37.50 19.08 -14.16
N ILE A 128 -36.47 19.27 -13.32
CA ILE A 128 -35.07 19.12 -13.75
C ILE A 128 -34.87 17.69 -14.26
N ASN A 129 -34.58 17.56 -15.54
CA ASN A 129 -34.36 16.30 -16.23
C ASN A 129 -33.01 16.35 -16.94
N TYR A 130 -32.06 15.53 -16.48
CA TYR A 130 -30.71 15.54 -17.03
C TYR A 130 -30.70 15.17 -18.53
N ASN A 131 -31.65 14.35 -18.99
CA ASN A 131 -31.77 13.95 -20.40
C ASN A 131 -32.30 15.08 -21.31
N ASN A 132 -32.74 16.20 -20.74
CA ASN A 132 -33.27 17.32 -21.50
C ASN A 132 -32.73 18.64 -20.95
N ALA A 133 -31.65 19.12 -21.55
CA ALA A 133 -30.96 20.35 -21.15
C ALA A 133 -31.90 21.58 -21.03
N ASN A 134 -32.97 21.63 -21.83
CA ASN A 134 -33.95 22.73 -21.79
C ASN A 134 -34.68 22.85 -20.44
N THR A 135 -34.67 21.79 -19.61
CA THR A 135 -35.31 21.80 -18.29
C THR A 135 -34.50 22.55 -17.24
N PHE A 136 -33.21 22.77 -17.46
CA PHE A 136 -32.34 23.48 -16.52
C PHE A 136 -31.56 24.66 -17.14
N THR A 137 -31.61 24.87 -18.46
CA THR A 137 -30.99 26.05 -19.11
C THR A 137 -31.52 27.37 -18.55
N GLY A 138 -32.82 27.46 -18.25
CA GLY A 138 -33.41 28.64 -17.61
C GLY A 138 -32.81 28.93 -16.24
N ILE A 139 -32.59 27.89 -15.42
CA ILE A 139 -31.98 27.99 -14.09
C ILE A 139 -30.54 28.50 -14.21
N LEU A 140 -29.77 27.92 -15.13
CA LEU A 140 -28.39 28.34 -15.38
C LEU A 140 -28.33 29.81 -15.84
N SER A 141 -29.18 30.20 -16.79
CA SER A 141 -29.20 31.58 -17.30
C SER A 141 -29.58 32.62 -16.25
N ALA A 142 -30.41 32.25 -15.26
CA ALA A 142 -30.92 33.16 -14.25
C ALA A 142 -30.01 33.25 -13.03
N TYR A 143 -29.32 32.17 -12.66
CA TYR A 143 -28.72 32.04 -11.33
C TYR A 143 -27.25 31.67 -11.29
N ASN A 144 -26.63 31.24 -12.41
CA ASN A 144 -25.19 30.92 -12.38
C ASN A 144 -24.37 32.17 -12.01
N VAL A 145 -23.47 32.02 -11.05
CA VAL A 145 -22.41 32.99 -10.82
C VAL A 145 -21.12 32.57 -11.49
N SER A 146 -20.36 33.52 -12.00
CA SER A 146 -19.11 33.24 -12.69
C SER A 146 -17.93 33.06 -11.73
N ASN A 147 -18.04 33.33 -10.44
CA ASN A 147 -16.88 33.36 -9.52
C ASN A 147 -16.83 32.22 -8.50
N ALA A 148 -17.68 31.19 -8.62
CA ALA A 148 -17.73 30.06 -7.71
C ALA A 148 -18.15 28.77 -8.43
N ILE A 149 -18.07 27.62 -7.74
CA ILE A 149 -18.77 26.41 -8.17
C ILE A 149 -20.26 26.58 -7.89
N ASN A 150 -21.13 26.53 -8.90
CA ASN A 150 -22.57 26.60 -8.71
C ASN A 150 -23.11 25.20 -8.35
N LEU A 151 -23.52 24.99 -7.10
CA LEU A 151 -24.13 23.74 -6.66
C LEU A 151 -25.66 23.91 -6.55
N TYR A 152 -26.39 23.25 -7.43
CA TYR A 152 -27.86 23.22 -7.41
C TYR A 152 -28.36 21.97 -6.68
N ILE A 153 -29.22 22.18 -5.68
CA ILE A 153 -29.81 21.11 -4.88
C ILE A 153 -31.32 21.14 -5.07
N SER A 154 -31.90 20.08 -5.60
CA SER A 154 -33.35 19.95 -5.84
C SER A 154 -33.93 18.70 -5.17
N SER A 155 -35.22 18.73 -4.84
CA SER A 155 -35.94 17.55 -4.34
C SER A 155 -35.89 16.38 -5.32
N THR A 156 -35.91 16.63 -6.63
CA THR A 156 -35.89 15.56 -7.63
C THR A 156 -35.06 15.95 -8.84
N ILE A 157 -34.28 14.99 -9.35
CA ILE A 157 -33.67 15.06 -10.67
C ILE A 157 -34.20 13.85 -11.44
N ILE A 158 -34.89 14.08 -12.55
CA ILE A 158 -35.50 13.02 -13.34
C ILE A 158 -34.38 12.28 -14.08
N GLY A 159 -34.25 10.99 -13.80
CA GLY A 159 -33.36 10.06 -14.49
C GLY A 159 -31.95 9.92 -13.91
N ALA A 160 -31.55 10.78 -12.97
CA ALA A 160 -30.25 10.74 -12.31
C ALA A 160 -30.38 11.28 -10.88
N GLU A 161 -29.37 11.07 -10.05
CA GLU A 161 -29.31 11.69 -8.72
C GLU A 161 -28.42 12.91 -8.64
N GLY A 162 -27.54 13.05 -9.60
CA GLY A 162 -26.64 14.16 -9.72
C GLY A 162 -26.00 14.12 -11.09
N PHE A 163 -25.46 15.26 -11.48
CA PHE A 163 -24.61 15.39 -12.65
C PHE A 163 -23.72 16.61 -12.48
N ALA A 164 -22.51 16.55 -13.01
CA ALA A 164 -21.56 17.63 -13.06
C ALA A 164 -21.15 17.91 -14.50
N THR A 165 -20.57 19.08 -14.68
CA THR A 165 -19.84 19.41 -15.91
C THR A 165 -18.41 18.92 -15.77
N GLN A 166 -17.84 18.34 -16.83
CA GLN A 166 -16.41 18.03 -16.88
C GLN A 166 -15.59 19.33 -16.95
N PRO A 167 -14.27 19.31 -16.63
CA PRO A 167 -13.42 20.48 -16.79
C PRO A 167 -13.51 21.06 -18.21
N SER A 168 -14.04 22.27 -18.30
CA SER A 168 -14.29 22.97 -19.55
C SER A 168 -14.22 24.49 -19.34
N PRO A 169 -14.03 25.30 -20.41
CA PRO A 169 -13.94 26.75 -20.29
C PRO A 169 -15.25 27.44 -19.88
N GLY A 170 -16.40 26.85 -20.20
CA GLY A 170 -17.68 27.57 -20.16
C GLY A 170 -18.58 27.26 -18.97
N PHE A 171 -18.35 26.15 -18.26
CA PHE A 171 -19.31 25.65 -17.27
C PHE A 171 -18.65 25.37 -15.92
N ASN A 172 -19.32 25.79 -14.85
CA ASN A 172 -18.86 25.68 -13.47
C ASN A 172 -19.97 25.19 -12.51
N HIS A 173 -20.91 24.38 -12.99
CA HIS A 173 -22.06 23.94 -12.20
C HIS A 173 -22.08 22.42 -11.94
N VAL A 174 -22.73 22.06 -10.83
CA VAL A 174 -23.02 20.71 -10.35
C VAL A 174 -24.47 20.68 -9.89
N PHE A 175 -25.22 19.65 -10.25
CA PHE A 175 -26.58 19.40 -9.78
C PHE A 175 -26.61 18.13 -8.93
N VAL A 176 -27.34 18.17 -7.82
CA VAL A 176 -27.59 16.99 -6.99
C VAL A 176 -29.02 16.99 -6.45
N ASN A 177 -29.54 15.79 -6.26
CA ASN A 177 -30.76 15.51 -5.52
C ASN A 177 -30.53 15.77 -4.02
N TYR A 178 -31.56 16.22 -3.30
CA TYR A 178 -31.50 16.48 -1.85
C TYR A 178 -31.00 15.29 -0.99
N LEU A 179 -31.24 14.04 -1.41
CA LEU A 179 -30.73 12.80 -0.80
C LEU A 179 -29.22 12.67 -0.91
N ALA A 180 -28.57 13.33 -1.86
CA ALA A 180 -27.10 13.41 -1.91
C ALA A 180 -26.53 14.15 -0.69
N ILE A 181 -27.36 14.97 -0.03
CA ILE A 181 -26.99 15.75 1.15
C ILE A 181 -27.53 15.11 2.44
N THR A 182 -28.81 14.76 2.46
CA THR A 182 -29.50 14.33 3.69
C THR A 182 -29.21 12.88 4.09
N ASN A 183 -28.74 12.06 3.15
CA ASN A 183 -28.38 10.67 3.44
C ASN A 183 -26.87 10.56 3.72
N THR A 184 -26.53 10.19 4.96
CA THR A 184 -25.14 10.01 5.41
C THR A 184 -24.40 8.91 4.65
N VAL A 185 -25.12 7.96 4.05
CA VAL A 185 -24.53 6.86 3.27
C VAL A 185 -24.38 7.19 1.78
N ASN A 186 -24.86 8.36 1.34
CA ASN A 186 -24.86 8.73 -0.07
C ASN A 186 -23.55 9.44 -0.47
N LYS A 187 -22.88 8.89 -1.50
CA LYS A 187 -21.63 9.41 -2.08
C LYS A 187 -21.84 10.29 -3.32
N THR A 188 -23.08 10.59 -3.71
CA THR A 188 -23.40 11.33 -4.95
C THR A 188 -22.75 12.71 -4.99
N LEU A 189 -22.78 13.50 -3.91
CA LEU A 189 -22.10 14.81 -3.92
C LEU A 189 -20.59 14.68 -4.19
N LEU A 190 -19.94 13.74 -3.49
CA LEU A 190 -18.51 13.47 -3.65
C LEU A 190 -18.19 12.97 -5.07
N HIS A 191 -19.03 12.12 -5.64
CA HIS A 191 -18.92 11.63 -7.01
C HIS A 191 -19.04 12.72 -8.07
N GLU A 192 -20.06 13.57 -7.96
CA GLU A 192 -20.24 14.68 -8.92
C GLU A 192 -19.11 15.70 -8.80
N PHE A 193 -18.60 15.95 -7.59
CA PHE A 193 -17.39 16.76 -7.43
C PHE A 193 -16.16 16.07 -8.03
N GLY A 194 -16.05 14.74 -7.95
CA GLY A 194 -15.02 13.98 -8.67
C GLY A 194 -15.04 14.26 -10.17
N HIS A 195 -16.22 14.19 -10.80
CA HIS A 195 -16.40 14.59 -12.21
C HIS A 195 -16.08 16.06 -12.46
N TYR A 196 -16.52 16.95 -11.58
CA TYR A 196 -16.21 18.37 -11.68
C TYR A 196 -14.69 18.61 -11.77
N PHE A 197 -13.90 17.82 -11.04
CA PHE A 197 -12.43 17.85 -11.08
C PHE A 197 -11.80 16.85 -12.05
N GLY A 198 -12.55 16.31 -13.01
CA GLY A 198 -12.00 15.58 -14.16
C GLY A 198 -11.84 14.08 -13.99
N LEU A 199 -12.45 13.48 -12.96
CA LEU A 199 -12.56 12.03 -12.87
C LEU A 199 -13.66 11.49 -13.80
N TYR A 200 -13.46 10.26 -14.27
CA TYR A 200 -14.48 9.49 -14.99
C TYR A 200 -14.95 8.32 -14.16
N HIS A 201 -16.02 7.69 -14.61
CA HIS A 201 -16.49 6.45 -14.02
C HIS A 201 -15.42 5.36 -14.13
N THR A 202 -15.22 4.57 -13.08
CA THR A 202 -14.25 3.45 -13.09
C THR A 202 -14.51 2.44 -14.21
N PHE A 203 -15.76 2.32 -14.64
CA PHE A 203 -16.22 1.41 -15.70
C PHE A 203 -16.33 2.09 -17.07
N GLN A 204 -15.79 3.30 -17.26
CA GLN A 204 -15.94 4.05 -18.50
C GLN A 204 -15.56 3.18 -19.73
N ASP A 205 -16.47 3.09 -20.68
CA ASP A 205 -16.37 2.28 -21.91
C ASP A 205 -16.11 0.77 -21.66
N SER A 206 -16.45 0.26 -20.48
CA SER A 206 -16.24 -1.15 -20.13
C SER A 206 -17.04 -2.10 -21.02
N ASN A 207 -18.18 -1.67 -21.57
CA ASN A 207 -18.99 -2.46 -22.51
C ASN A 207 -18.73 -2.14 -24.00
N HIS A 208 -17.68 -1.38 -24.33
CA HIS A 208 -17.42 -0.93 -25.71
C HIS A 208 -17.50 -2.09 -26.72
N ALA A 209 -18.17 -1.88 -27.86
CA ALA A 209 -18.45 -2.92 -28.85
C ALA A 209 -17.17 -3.59 -29.38
N THR A 210 -16.16 -2.79 -29.67
CA THR A 210 -14.80 -3.27 -29.98
C THR A 210 -14.05 -3.61 -28.68
N VAL A 211 -13.76 -4.88 -28.44
CA VAL A 211 -13.12 -5.37 -27.20
C VAL A 211 -11.75 -4.72 -26.95
N SER A 212 -10.97 -4.44 -28.00
CA SER A 212 -9.65 -3.80 -27.88
C SER A 212 -9.70 -2.33 -27.42
N ASN A 213 -10.88 -1.70 -27.41
CA ASN A 213 -11.07 -0.35 -26.89
C ASN A 213 -11.40 -0.32 -25.40
N ARG A 214 -11.62 -1.48 -24.76
CA ARG A 214 -11.84 -1.57 -23.32
C ARG A 214 -10.51 -1.44 -22.58
N GLU A 215 -10.55 -0.98 -21.34
CA GLU A 215 -9.35 -0.98 -20.48
C GLU A 215 -8.82 -2.40 -20.30
N VAL A 216 -7.51 -2.57 -20.43
CA VAL A 216 -6.80 -3.81 -20.07
C VAL A 216 -6.13 -3.66 -18.71
N VAL A 217 -5.96 -4.76 -17.99
CA VAL A 217 -5.34 -4.72 -16.66
C VAL A 217 -3.81 -4.70 -16.70
N THR A 218 -3.21 -4.92 -17.88
CA THR A 218 -1.78 -4.73 -18.11
C THR A 218 -1.35 -3.31 -17.71
N ARG A 219 -0.22 -3.20 -17.01
CA ARG A 219 0.43 -1.94 -16.61
C ARG A 219 1.84 -1.88 -17.24
N GLY A 220 2.29 -0.70 -17.66
CA GLY A 220 3.54 -0.55 -18.42
C GLY A 220 3.39 -0.84 -19.91
N LEU A 221 4.32 -1.60 -20.51
CA LEU A 221 4.29 -1.89 -21.95
C LEU A 221 3.03 -2.68 -22.33
N GLY A 222 2.23 -2.13 -23.24
CA GLY A 222 0.95 -2.70 -23.65
C GLY A 222 -0.25 -2.29 -22.78
N ALA A 223 -0.04 -1.46 -21.75
CA ALA A 223 -1.13 -0.83 -21.01
C ALA A 223 -1.87 0.19 -21.87
N ASN A 224 -3.18 0.32 -21.67
CA ASN A 224 -4.00 1.33 -22.33
C ASN A 224 -4.76 2.25 -21.36
N CYS A 225 -4.59 2.06 -20.05
CA CYS A 225 -5.27 2.78 -18.95
C CYS A 225 -5.06 4.30 -18.94
N SER A 226 -4.10 4.85 -19.69
CA SER A 226 -3.95 6.32 -19.84
C SER A 226 -4.88 6.91 -20.91
N THR A 227 -5.50 6.05 -21.73
CA THR A 227 -6.31 6.44 -22.89
C THR A 227 -7.68 5.76 -22.94
N LYS A 228 -7.83 4.61 -22.30
CA LYS A 228 -9.05 3.79 -22.19
C LYS A 228 -9.47 3.68 -20.72
N GLY A 229 -10.70 3.23 -20.49
CA GLY A 229 -11.25 3.17 -19.13
C GLY A 229 -11.48 4.56 -18.57
N ASP A 230 -11.25 4.72 -17.27
CA ASP A 230 -11.37 6.00 -16.57
C ASP A 230 -10.17 6.94 -16.76
N ARG A 231 -9.20 6.51 -17.59
CA ARG A 231 -7.93 7.20 -17.86
C ARG A 231 -7.02 7.35 -16.64
N VAL A 232 -7.15 6.44 -15.69
CA VAL A 232 -6.30 6.33 -14.51
C VAL A 232 -5.73 4.91 -14.45
N CYS A 233 -4.44 4.78 -14.18
CA CYS A 233 -3.77 3.47 -14.26
C CYS A 233 -3.70 2.71 -12.94
N ASP A 234 -3.99 3.34 -11.81
CA ASP A 234 -4.04 2.67 -10.51
C ASP A 234 -5.47 2.36 -10.03
N THR A 235 -6.46 2.70 -10.85
CA THR A 235 -7.82 2.16 -10.76
C THR A 235 -7.86 0.80 -11.45
N PRO A 236 -8.40 -0.25 -10.81
CA PRO A 236 -8.64 -1.52 -11.48
C PRO A 236 -9.74 -1.38 -12.53
N ALA A 237 -9.62 -2.12 -13.64
CA ALA A 237 -10.69 -2.23 -14.63
C ALA A 237 -12.01 -2.69 -13.97
N ASP A 238 -13.12 -2.15 -14.45
CA ASP A 238 -14.44 -2.34 -13.82
C ASP A 238 -15.47 -2.88 -14.83
N PRO A 239 -16.07 -4.07 -14.60
CA PRO A 239 -16.97 -4.71 -15.56
C PRO A 239 -18.43 -4.23 -15.46
N TYR A 240 -18.73 -3.18 -14.68
CA TYR A 240 -20.09 -2.79 -14.30
C TYR A 240 -21.12 -2.79 -15.45
N GLU A 241 -20.77 -2.24 -16.61
CA GLU A 241 -21.69 -2.13 -17.76
C GLU A 241 -21.82 -3.42 -18.57
N GLN A 242 -20.92 -4.38 -18.36
CA GLN A 242 -20.98 -5.70 -19.01
C GLN A 242 -21.98 -6.64 -18.31
N LEU A 243 -22.35 -6.32 -17.07
CA LEU A 243 -23.20 -7.17 -16.24
C LEU A 243 -24.70 -6.92 -16.47
N SER A 244 -25.52 -7.93 -16.20
CA SER A 244 -26.97 -7.75 -16.06
C SER A 244 -27.32 -7.01 -14.77
N SER A 245 -28.52 -6.44 -14.71
CA SER A 245 -29.06 -5.80 -13.50
C SER A 245 -29.06 -6.76 -12.30
N THR A 246 -29.40 -8.04 -12.52
CA THR A 246 -29.39 -9.09 -11.48
C THR A 246 -27.98 -9.29 -10.90
N GLN A 247 -26.97 -9.41 -11.76
CA GLN A 247 -25.57 -9.57 -11.32
C GLN A 247 -25.07 -8.37 -10.53
N ARG A 248 -25.38 -7.15 -10.99
CA ARG A 248 -25.03 -5.92 -10.26
C ARG A 248 -25.67 -5.88 -8.87
N ASN A 249 -26.94 -6.24 -8.77
CA ASN A 249 -27.66 -6.26 -7.49
C ASN A 249 -27.04 -7.26 -6.50
N THR A 250 -26.57 -8.42 -6.96
CA THR A 250 -25.86 -9.39 -6.12
C THR A 250 -24.61 -8.78 -5.48
N VAL A 251 -23.75 -8.14 -6.29
CA VAL A 251 -22.52 -7.47 -5.80
C VAL A 251 -22.87 -6.33 -4.86
N ASN A 252 -23.87 -5.52 -5.22
CA ASN A 252 -24.30 -4.36 -4.45
C ASN A 252 -24.81 -4.72 -3.05
N ASN A 253 -25.51 -5.85 -2.91
CA ASN A 253 -26.03 -6.31 -1.63
C ASN A 253 -24.94 -6.93 -0.76
N ALA A 254 -23.97 -7.60 -1.38
CA ALA A 254 -22.91 -8.31 -0.67
C ALA A 254 -21.69 -7.44 -0.37
N CYS A 255 -21.57 -6.27 -1.00
CA CYS A 255 -20.36 -5.44 -1.02
C CYS A 255 -19.07 -6.26 -1.19
N THR A 256 -19.15 -7.25 -2.07
CA THR A 256 -18.06 -8.14 -2.47
C THR A 256 -18.31 -8.60 -3.89
N TYR A 257 -17.26 -8.65 -4.71
CA TYR A 257 -17.38 -9.17 -6.07
C TYR A 257 -17.32 -10.71 -6.04
N ALA A 258 -18.48 -11.34 -5.82
CA ALA A 258 -18.62 -12.80 -5.70
C ALA A 258 -19.07 -13.48 -7.02
N LEU A 259 -18.95 -12.79 -8.16
CA LEU A 259 -19.27 -13.33 -9.47
C LEU A 259 -18.05 -14.01 -10.10
N ALA A 260 -18.26 -14.69 -11.24
CA ALA A 260 -17.15 -15.20 -12.04
C ALA A 260 -16.15 -14.07 -12.35
N THR A 261 -14.86 -14.35 -12.17
CA THR A 261 -13.80 -13.35 -12.33
C THR A 261 -13.80 -12.83 -13.77
N PRO A 262 -14.01 -11.52 -13.96
CA PRO A 262 -14.01 -10.93 -15.30
C PRO A 262 -12.60 -11.02 -15.88
N ILE A 263 -12.52 -11.17 -17.20
CA ILE A 263 -11.27 -11.21 -17.97
C ILE A 263 -11.22 -10.03 -18.93
N ASP A 264 -10.04 -9.45 -19.14
CA ASP A 264 -9.85 -8.35 -20.08
C ASP A 264 -9.68 -8.84 -21.53
N ALA A 265 -9.42 -7.92 -22.46
CA ALA A 265 -9.21 -8.22 -23.87
C ALA A 265 -8.02 -9.18 -24.14
N ASN A 266 -7.07 -9.25 -23.21
CA ASN A 266 -5.88 -10.11 -23.27
C ASN A 266 -6.09 -11.45 -22.51
N GLY A 267 -7.30 -11.69 -21.99
CA GLY A 267 -7.62 -12.89 -21.21
C GLY A 267 -7.12 -12.85 -19.77
N VAL A 268 -6.72 -11.67 -19.26
CA VAL A 268 -6.19 -11.54 -17.89
C VAL A 268 -7.34 -11.28 -16.91
N PRO A 269 -7.48 -12.08 -15.84
CA PRO A 269 -8.53 -11.89 -14.84
C PRO A 269 -8.28 -10.65 -13.97
N TYR A 270 -9.37 -9.99 -13.52
CA TYR A 270 -9.27 -8.80 -12.66
C TYR A 270 -10.41 -8.69 -11.64
N GLN A 271 -10.27 -7.75 -10.69
CA GLN A 271 -11.28 -7.43 -9.70
C GLN A 271 -11.57 -5.92 -9.67
N PRO A 272 -12.83 -5.48 -9.75
CA PRO A 272 -13.18 -4.07 -9.69
C PRO A 272 -13.06 -3.50 -8.27
N SER A 273 -12.84 -2.18 -8.20
CA SER A 273 -12.90 -1.44 -6.93
C SER A 273 -14.36 -1.08 -6.58
N ILE A 274 -15.03 -1.98 -5.87
CA ILE A 274 -16.45 -1.83 -5.48
C ILE A 274 -16.73 -0.69 -4.49
N THR A 275 -15.70 -0.17 -3.84
CA THR A 275 -15.75 0.91 -2.84
C THR A 275 -15.35 2.26 -3.42
N ASN A 276 -14.92 2.31 -4.70
CA ASN A 276 -14.46 3.55 -5.32
C ASN A 276 -15.62 4.55 -5.44
N VAL A 277 -15.35 5.83 -5.17
CA VAL A 277 -16.33 6.91 -5.30
C VAL A 277 -16.91 6.96 -6.71
N MET A 278 -16.07 6.82 -7.73
CA MET A 278 -16.42 6.98 -9.14
C MET A 278 -17.08 5.73 -9.75
N SER A 279 -17.39 4.72 -8.93
CA SER A 279 -18.09 3.51 -9.37
C SER A 279 -19.58 3.55 -9.04
N TYR A 280 -20.39 2.82 -9.82
CA TYR A 280 -21.84 2.69 -9.59
C TYR A 280 -22.22 1.49 -8.73
N TRP A 281 -21.22 0.81 -8.15
CA TRP A 281 -21.45 -0.17 -7.09
C TRP A 281 -22.15 0.50 -5.91
N SER A 282 -22.86 -0.31 -5.11
CA SER A 282 -23.84 0.14 -4.11
C SER A 282 -23.36 1.31 -3.26
N ARG A 283 -24.29 2.20 -2.89
CA ARG A 283 -23.99 3.34 -2.00
C ARG A 283 -23.53 2.91 -0.61
N ILE A 284 -23.90 1.70 -0.20
CA ILE A 284 -23.48 1.12 1.09
C ILE A 284 -22.11 0.44 1.02
N CYS A 285 -21.54 0.25 -0.18
CA CYS A 285 -20.21 -0.32 -0.31
C CYS A 285 -19.18 0.79 -0.14
N GLY A 286 -18.44 0.76 0.97
CA GLY A 286 -17.47 1.80 1.34
C GLY A 286 -17.92 2.74 2.47
N LEU A 287 -19.00 2.40 3.20
CA LEU A 287 -19.55 3.19 4.31
C LEU A 287 -18.53 3.58 5.39
N ASN A 288 -17.57 2.71 5.66
CA ASN A 288 -16.57 2.94 6.70
C ASN A 288 -15.30 3.64 6.17
N GLN A 289 -15.28 4.02 4.89
CA GLN A 289 -14.07 4.54 4.22
C GLN A 289 -14.32 5.84 3.46
N HIS A 290 -15.48 6.49 3.64
CA HIS A 290 -15.86 7.75 3.00
C HIS A 290 -15.65 7.82 1.47
N GLY A 291 -15.68 6.67 0.81
CA GLY A 291 -15.39 6.52 -0.61
C GLY A 291 -13.89 6.55 -0.90
N GLN A 292 -13.37 5.47 -1.49
CA GLN A 292 -11.96 5.36 -1.82
C GLN A 292 -11.69 6.02 -3.17
N LEU A 293 -10.75 6.97 -3.20
CA LEU A 293 -10.12 7.44 -4.43
C LEU A 293 -8.66 6.97 -4.46
N THR A 294 -8.15 6.65 -5.64
CA THR A 294 -6.77 6.21 -5.80
C THR A 294 -5.81 7.41 -5.86
N PRO A 295 -4.51 7.23 -5.58
CA PRO A 295 -3.50 8.26 -5.80
C PRO A 295 -3.56 8.88 -7.22
N GLY A 296 -3.75 8.07 -8.25
CA GLY A 296 -3.90 8.53 -9.63
C GLY A 296 -5.15 9.37 -9.86
N GLN A 297 -6.27 9.03 -9.20
CA GLN A 297 -7.48 9.86 -9.19
C GLN A 297 -7.21 11.19 -8.48
N TYR A 298 -6.53 11.21 -7.32
CA TYR A 298 -6.16 12.45 -6.66
C TYR A 298 -5.25 13.34 -7.53
N GLU A 299 -4.24 12.77 -8.18
CA GLU A 299 -3.39 13.52 -9.12
C GLU A 299 -4.20 14.09 -10.29
N ARG A 300 -5.13 13.32 -10.84
CA ARG A 300 -6.02 13.78 -11.90
C ARG A 300 -6.91 14.94 -11.42
N MET A 301 -7.43 14.88 -10.20
CA MET A 301 -8.21 15.96 -9.59
C MET A 301 -7.40 17.24 -9.36
N LYS A 302 -6.12 17.14 -8.97
CA LYS A 302 -5.21 18.30 -8.88
C LYS A 302 -5.07 18.98 -10.23
N ILE A 303 -4.90 18.21 -11.30
CA ILE A 303 -4.86 18.73 -12.67
C ILE A 303 -6.23 19.35 -13.04
N GLY A 304 -7.33 18.72 -12.62
CA GLY A 304 -8.68 19.26 -12.72
C GLY A 304 -8.80 20.64 -12.11
N TYR A 305 -8.31 20.84 -10.89
CA TYR A 305 -8.31 22.14 -10.23
C TYR A 305 -7.49 23.19 -10.98
N ILE A 306 -6.31 22.81 -11.50
CA ILE A 306 -5.50 23.71 -12.33
C ILE A 306 -6.26 24.11 -13.61
N ALA A 307 -6.96 23.16 -14.25
CA ALA A 307 -7.77 23.45 -15.43
C ALA A 307 -8.97 24.36 -15.10
N ARG A 308 -9.61 24.16 -13.94
CA ARG A 308 -10.74 24.97 -13.45
C ARG A 308 -10.36 26.39 -13.06
N THR A 309 -9.11 26.62 -12.68
CA THR A 309 -8.58 27.93 -12.26
C THR A 309 -7.76 28.62 -13.36
N ASP A 310 -7.73 28.06 -14.57
CA ASP A 310 -7.06 28.69 -15.70
C ASP A 310 -7.76 30.01 -16.08
N PRO A 311 -7.01 31.12 -16.26
CA PRO A 311 -7.60 32.42 -16.61
C PRO A 311 -8.33 32.47 -17.96
N SER A 312 -8.20 31.45 -18.82
CA SER A 312 -8.95 31.36 -20.09
C SER A 312 -10.40 30.89 -19.91
N ASN A 313 -10.80 30.47 -18.72
CA ASN A 313 -12.18 30.09 -18.43
C ASN A 313 -13.10 31.32 -18.42
N GLN A 314 -14.37 31.11 -18.76
CA GLN A 314 -15.45 32.11 -18.70
C GLN A 314 -15.94 32.36 -17.25
N TYR A 315 -15.34 31.67 -16.29
CA TYR A 315 -15.59 31.76 -14.87
C TYR A 315 -14.27 31.77 -14.10
N THR A 316 -14.32 32.31 -12.90
CA THR A 316 -13.29 32.31 -11.87
C THR A 316 -13.79 31.49 -10.67
N LEU A 317 -12.89 31.16 -9.74
CA LEU A 317 -13.21 30.46 -8.49
C LEU A 317 -12.69 31.27 -7.30
N ASP A 318 -13.04 32.55 -7.26
CA ASP A 318 -12.51 33.59 -6.37
C ASP A 318 -13.61 34.39 -5.64
N CYS A 319 -14.85 33.89 -5.62
CA CYS A 319 -15.94 34.47 -4.83
C CYS A 319 -15.53 34.62 -3.37
N ALA A 320 -15.56 35.85 -2.85
CA ALA A 320 -15.06 36.15 -1.52
C ALA A 320 -15.82 35.39 -0.41
N PRO A 321 -15.11 34.98 0.67
CA PRO A 321 -15.77 34.53 1.89
C PRO A 321 -16.60 35.66 2.53
N THR A 322 -17.62 35.30 3.31
CA THR A 322 -18.36 36.26 4.11
C THR A 322 -17.45 36.83 5.20
N ASN A 323 -17.29 38.14 5.24
CA ASN A 323 -16.59 38.82 6.33
C ASN A 323 -17.47 38.83 7.58
N GLN A 324 -17.07 38.11 8.62
CA GLN A 324 -17.82 37.96 9.86
C GLN A 324 -16.88 37.83 11.06
N PRO A 325 -17.33 38.15 12.28
CA PRO A 325 -16.53 37.95 13.47
C PRO A 325 -16.07 36.50 13.62
N LEU A 326 -14.83 36.31 14.05
CA LEU A 326 -14.29 34.97 14.29
C LEU A 326 -15.10 34.26 15.39
N PRO A 327 -15.30 32.94 15.31
CA PRO A 327 -15.80 32.18 16.43
C PRO A 327 -14.91 32.41 17.66
N GLY A 328 -15.52 32.48 18.84
CA GLY A 328 -14.78 32.59 20.10
C GLY A 328 -13.80 31.45 20.26
N LEU A 329 -12.73 31.65 21.06
CA LEU A 329 -11.75 30.60 21.35
C LEU A 329 -12.51 29.35 21.86
N PRO A 330 -12.40 28.21 21.16
CA PRO A 330 -13.08 27.01 21.61
C PRO A 330 -12.58 26.54 22.96
N THR A 331 -13.46 25.91 23.71
CA THR A 331 -13.15 25.07 24.84
C THR A 331 -13.37 23.62 24.43
N ALA A 332 -12.58 22.72 25.00
CA ALA A 332 -12.71 21.29 24.80
C ALA A 332 -12.77 20.62 26.16
N VAL A 333 -13.72 19.70 26.34
CA VAL A 333 -13.86 18.88 27.55
C VAL A 333 -14.13 17.45 27.13
N VAL A 334 -13.44 16.49 27.72
CA VAL A 334 -13.75 15.07 27.48
C VAL A 334 -15.03 14.70 28.22
N GLY A 335 -16.06 14.26 27.48
CA GLY A 335 -17.35 13.82 28.00
C GLY A 335 -17.59 12.31 27.79
N THR A 336 -18.79 11.84 28.16
CA THR A 336 -19.17 10.41 28.15
C THR A 336 -19.26 9.78 26.75
N ASN A 337 -19.55 10.58 25.72
CA ASN A 337 -19.78 10.12 24.35
C ASN A 337 -18.80 10.72 23.32
N GLY A 338 -17.75 11.40 23.78
CA GLY A 338 -16.88 12.19 22.90
C GLY A 338 -16.17 13.34 23.60
N ILE A 339 -15.26 13.98 22.87
CA ILE A 339 -14.73 15.29 23.23
C ILE A 339 -15.79 16.33 22.86
N ILE A 340 -16.34 17.01 23.86
CA ILE A 340 -17.33 18.06 23.71
C ILE A 340 -16.58 19.37 23.48
N LEU A 341 -16.82 19.98 22.33
CA LEU A 341 -16.32 21.29 21.95
C LEU A 341 -17.42 22.32 22.13
N GLN A 342 -17.08 23.47 22.71
CA GLN A 342 -17.96 24.64 22.77
C GLN A 342 -17.21 25.89 22.32
N TRP A 343 -17.87 26.84 21.67
CA TRP A 343 -17.26 28.11 21.27
C TRP A 343 -18.25 29.28 21.44
N GLY A 344 -17.74 30.50 21.33
CA GLY A 344 -18.60 31.68 21.24
C GLY A 344 -19.12 31.83 19.81
N ASP A 345 -20.43 31.78 19.63
CA ASP A 345 -21.05 32.19 18.37
C ASP A 345 -21.14 33.71 18.32
N ASN A 346 -20.19 34.32 17.62
CA ASN A 346 -20.05 35.77 17.53
C ASN A 346 -20.62 36.33 16.21
N SER A 347 -21.16 35.46 15.36
CA SER A 347 -21.68 35.81 14.06
C SER A 347 -23.21 35.74 14.09
N ILE A 348 -23.84 36.45 13.16
CA ILE A 348 -25.28 36.37 12.88
C ILE A 348 -25.54 36.07 11.39
N THR A 349 -24.47 35.87 10.62
CA THR A 349 -24.45 35.72 9.16
C THR A 349 -23.80 34.40 8.72
N GLU A 350 -23.43 33.54 9.67
CA GLU A 350 -22.77 32.26 9.42
C GLU A 350 -23.79 31.22 8.93
N THR A 351 -23.48 30.56 7.82
CA THR A 351 -24.31 29.45 7.32
C THR A 351 -24.22 28.20 8.21
N GLY A 352 -23.37 28.24 9.23
CA GLY A 352 -23.01 27.13 10.10
C GLY A 352 -21.52 27.15 10.38
N TYR A 353 -21.01 26.07 10.97
CA TYR A 353 -19.60 25.96 11.35
C TYR A 353 -19.01 24.62 10.90
N PHE A 354 -17.78 24.65 10.40
CA PHE A 354 -16.95 23.47 10.24
C PHE A 354 -16.04 23.31 11.45
N VAL A 355 -15.99 22.10 11.98
CA VAL A 355 -15.15 21.73 13.12
C VAL A 355 -14.00 20.91 12.60
N GLU A 356 -12.77 21.39 12.83
CA GLU A 356 -11.56 20.74 12.35
C GLU A 356 -10.64 20.32 13.48
N ARG A 357 -9.96 19.18 13.29
CA ARG A 357 -9.05 18.58 14.26
C ARG A 357 -7.71 18.25 13.63
N ALA A 358 -6.63 18.42 14.39
CA ALA A 358 -5.31 17.87 14.08
C ALA A 358 -4.73 17.17 15.31
N GLU A 359 -3.81 16.23 15.10
CA GLU A 359 -3.08 15.57 16.20
C GLU A 359 -1.79 16.30 16.60
N SER A 360 -1.35 17.26 15.78
CA SER A 360 -0.34 18.24 16.17
C SER A 360 -0.59 19.56 15.45
N THR A 361 0.02 20.65 15.94
CA THR A 361 -0.10 21.98 15.31
C THR A 361 0.56 22.07 13.93
N ASN A 362 1.39 21.09 13.56
CA ASN A 362 2.14 21.05 12.30
C ASN A 362 1.51 20.11 11.25
N GLU A 363 0.43 19.42 11.60
CA GLU A 363 -0.30 18.50 10.72
C GLU A 363 -1.50 19.20 10.06
N PRO A 364 -1.96 18.74 8.87
CA PRO A 364 -3.16 19.28 8.26
C PRO A 364 -4.39 18.97 9.12
N TYR A 365 -5.23 19.98 9.31
CA TYR A 365 -6.49 19.83 10.03
C TYR A 365 -7.51 19.10 9.16
N ILE A 366 -8.10 18.03 9.71
CA ILE A 366 -9.19 17.29 9.07
C ILE A 366 -10.53 17.89 9.50
N CYS A 367 -11.48 18.02 8.57
CA CYS A 367 -12.84 18.40 8.91
C CYS A 367 -13.56 17.18 9.52
N LEU A 368 -13.97 17.27 10.78
CA LEU A 368 -14.69 16.20 11.49
C LEU A 368 -16.18 16.20 11.15
N GLY A 369 -16.76 17.41 11.13
CA GLY A 369 -18.19 17.58 10.94
C GLY A 369 -18.55 19.04 10.70
N GLY A 370 -19.80 19.25 10.34
CA GLY A 370 -20.40 20.57 10.18
C GLY A 370 -21.69 20.67 10.98
N VAL A 371 -21.92 21.84 11.59
CA VAL A 371 -23.15 22.16 12.33
C VAL A 371 -23.88 23.31 11.66
N GLY A 372 -25.18 23.45 11.93
CA GLY A 372 -26.01 24.51 11.36
C GLY A 372 -25.74 25.91 11.96
N PRO A 373 -26.39 26.95 11.41
CA PRO A 373 -26.32 28.32 11.95
C PRO A 373 -26.71 28.39 13.43
N GLY A 374 -26.16 29.33 14.19
CA GLY A 374 -26.47 29.50 15.61
C GLY A 374 -25.95 28.39 16.53
N THR A 375 -25.30 27.35 15.99
CA THR A 375 -24.82 26.20 16.77
C THR A 375 -23.41 26.46 17.26
N ASN A 376 -23.18 26.28 18.56
CA ASN A 376 -21.91 26.60 19.20
C ASN A 376 -21.29 25.41 19.96
N THR A 377 -21.69 24.19 19.60
CA THR A 377 -21.25 22.95 20.23
C THR A 377 -21.10 21.83 19.22
N TYR A 378 -20.15 20.92 19.44
CA TYR A 378 -19.93 19.71 18.65
C TYR A 378 -19.34 18.59 19.51
N ILE A 379 -19.67 17.34 19.20
CA ILE A 379 -19.13 16.17 19.90
C ILE A 379 -18.27 15.37 18.92
N ASP A 380 -16.96 15.34 19.19
CA ASP A 380 -16.02 14.45 18.51
C ASP A 380 -16.03 13.08 19.19
N SER A 381 -16.69 12.11 18.54
CA SER A 381 -16.79 10.73 19.00
C SER A 381 -15.61 9.85 18.57
N GLU A 382 -14.76 10.32 17.65
CA GLU A 382 -13.69 9.52 17.04
C GLU A 382 -12.34 9.82 17.70
N PHE A 383 -12.24 9.61 19.02
CA PHE A 383 -11.05 9.93 19.80
C PHE A 383 -10.37 8.68 20.37
N SER A 384 -9.23 8.86 21.01
CA SER A 384 -8.46 7.76 21.62
C SER A 384 -7.81 8.27 22.90
N ALA A 385 -7.85 7.46 23.95
CA ALA A 385 -7.21 7.77 25.22
C ALA A 385 -5.69 7.96 25.05
N GLY A 386 -5.09 8.83 25.88
CA GLY A 386 -3.67 9.15 25.83
C GLY A 386 -3.23 10.02 24.65
N ARG A 387 -4.15 10.53 23.83
CA ARG A 387 -3.82 11.42 22.69
C ARG A 387 -4.10 12.89 23.01
N THR A 388 -3.32 13.77 22.39
CA THR A 388 -3.60 15.20 22.35
C THR A 388 -4.20 15.57 21.01
N TYR A 389 -5.31 16.31 21.05
CA TYR A 389 -6.01 16.81 19.89
C TYR A 389 -6.05 18.33 19.92
N HIS A 390 -5.88 18.93 18.74
CA HIS A 390 -5.96 20.36 18.50
C HIS A 390 -7.18 20.66 17.67
N TYR A 391 -8.06 21.54 18.15
CA TYR A 391 -9.29 21.90 17.47
C TYR A 391 -9.31 23.37 17.06
N ARG A 392 -9.89 23.63 15.90
CA ARG A 392 -10.22 24.98 15.42
C ARG A 392 -11.57 24.95 14.72
N ILE A 393 -12.28 26.06 14.79
CA ILE A 393 -13.61 26.22 14.21
C ILE A 393 -13.54 27.35 13.18
N ARG A 394 -14.24 27.19 12.06
CA ARG A 394 -14.51 28.28 11.13
C ARG A 394 -15.97 28.26 10.72
N ALA A 395 -16.53 29.42 10.45
CA ALA A 395 -17.84 29.49 9.82
C ALA A 395 -17.79 28.88 8.41
N SER A 396 -18.85 28.22 7.97
CA SER A 396 -18.84 27.46 6.71
C SER A 396 -18.85 28.32 5.46
N ASN A 397 -19.21 29.60 5.60
CA ASN A 397 -19.10 30.66 4.61
C ASN A 397 -17.85 31.55 4.78
N SER A 398 -16.87 31.14 5.60
CA SER A 398 -15.59 31.83 5.75
C SER A 398 -14.39 30.86 5.68
N THR A 399 -13.21 31.45 5.49
CA THR A 399 -11.90 30.80 5.54
C THR A 399 -11.12 31.13 6.81
N ASP A 400 -11.63 32.04 7.64
CA ASP A 400 -10.97 32.48 8.86
C ASP A 400 -11.33 31.58 10.05
N PHE A 401 -10.35 31.29 10.89
CA PHE A 401 -10.47 30.35 12.00
C PHE A 401 -10.51 31.05 13.35
N SER A 402 -11.17 30.39 14.30
CA SER A 402 -10.96 30.63 15.73
C SER A 402 -9.49 30.44 16.12
N GLY A 403 -9.14 30.84 17.35
CA GLY A 403 -7.94 30.32 18.00
C GLY A 403 -7.98 28.78 18.11
N VAL A 404 -6.83 28.16 18.37
CA VAL A 404 -6.71 26.71 18.54
C VAL A 404 -6.82 26.35 20.01
N VAL A 405 -7.68 25.38 20.34
CA VAL A 405 -7.69 24.73 21.66
C VAL A 405 -7.03 23.37 21.57
N SER A 406 -6.31 22.99 22.61
CA SER A 406 -5.69 21.66 22.71
C SER A 406 -6.26 20.92 23.92
N ILE A 407 -6.51 19.62 23.76
CA ILE A 407 -6.94 18.77 24.86
C ILE A 407 -6.22 17.43 24.78
N THR A 408 -5.67 17.01 25.92
CA THR A 408 -5.12 15.66 26.08
C THR A 408 -6.18 14.79 26.71
N VAL A 409 -6.59 13.75 26.00
CA VAL A 409 -7.49 12.72 26.53
C VAL A 409 -6.73 11.90 27.55
N PRO A 410 -7.14 11.88 28.84
CA PRO A 410 -6.48 11.07 29.85
C PRO A 410 -6.44 9.59 29.42
N GLN A 411 -5.39 8.87 29.79
CA GLN A 411 -5.31 7.43 29.49
C GLN A 411 -6.44 6.61 30.15
N ASN A 412 -7.08 7.15 31.20
CA ASN A 412 -8.08 6.46 32.03
C ASN A 412 -9.53 6.94 31.78
N GLN A 413 -9.81 7.64 30.66
CA GLN A 413 -11.16 8.19 30.42
C GLN A 413 -11.91 7.41 29.33
N THR A 414 -12.85 6.56 29.76
CA THR A 414 -13.75 5.75 28.93
C THR A 414 -15.16 5.67 29.56
N GLY A 415 -16.20 5.70 28.72
CA GLY A 415 -17.30 4.72 28.77
C GLY A 415 -18.40 4.72 29.85
N TYR A 416 -18.31 5.42 30.99
CA TYR A 416 -19.27 5.16 32.07
C TYR A 416 -20.70 5.60 31.71
N CYS A 417 -21.66 4.67 31.81
CA CYS A 417 -23.07 4.92 31.54
C CYS A 417 -23.69 5.92 32.55
N PHE A 418 -24.68 6.70 32.09
CA PHE A 418 -25.49 7.56 32.95
C PHE A 418 -26.84 6.87 33.26
N PRO A 419 -27.06 6.37 34.48
CA PRO A 419 -28.31 5.68 34.82
C PRO A 419 -29.50 6.65 34.86
N VAL A 420 -30.68 6.17 34.44
CA VAL A 420 -31.92 6.97 34.40
C VAL A 420 -32.91 6.48 35.47
N TYR A 421 -33.52 7.43 36.17
CA TYR A 421 -34.68 7.17 37.03
C TYR A 421 -35.96 7.70 36.37
N THR A 422 -37.07 6.98 36.47
CA THR A 422 -38.34 7.41 35.85
C THR A 422 -38.92 8.65 36.53
N ASN A 423 -38.73 8.79 37.85
CA ASN A 423 -39.14 9.97 38.60
C ASN A 423 -37.92 10.89 38.83
N GLN A 424 -37.61 11.73 37.84
CA GLN A 424 -36.41 12.57 37.77
C GLN A 424 -36.46 13.83 38.67
N VAL A 425 -37.00 13.76 39.88
CA VAL A 425 -37.04 14.96 40.76
C VAL A 425 -36.82 14.58 42.22
N CYS A 426 -35.60 14.76 42.74
CA CYS A 426 -35.27 14.48 44.14
C CYS A 426 -36.11 15.28 45.15
N ALA A 427 -36.64 16.45 44.77
CA ALA A 427 -37.52 17.24 45.63
C ALA A 427 -38.93 16.64 45.80
N LEU A 428 -39.38 15.78 44.88
CA LEU A 428 -40.71 15.14 44.92
C LEU A 428 -40.66 13.71 45.46
N VAL A 429 -39.52 13.02 45.31
CA VAL A 429 -39.31 11.66 45.83
C VAL A 429 -38.33 11.72 47.00
N SER A 430 -38.81 11.42 48.21
CA SER A 430 -38.03 11.40 49.46
C SER A 430 -37.02 10.24 49.55
N SER A 431 -36.35 9.92 48.44
CA SER A 431 -35.55 8.70 48.21
C SER A 431 -34.22 9.02 47.54
N PHE A 432 -33.21 9.33 48.34
CA PHE A 432 -31.86 9.72 47.92
C PHE A 432 -30.81 9.26 48.94
N ILE A 433 -29.55 9.28 48.52
CA ILE A 433 -28.39 8.98 49.37
C ILE A 433 -28.06 10.25 50.18
N THR A 434 -27.74 10.07 51.45
CA THR A 434 -27.40 11.17 52.38
C THR A 434 -25.99 11.04 52.95
N LYS A 435 -25.39 9.86 52.81
CA LYS A 435 -24.03 9.59 53.23
C LYS A 435 -23.46 8.40 52.50
N VAL A 436 -22.24 8.59 51.99
CA VAL A 436 -21.30 7.53 51.66
C VAL A 436 -19.99 7.86 52.36
N LYS A 437 -19.51 6.93 53.18
CA LYS A 437 -18.23 7.03 53.88
C LYS A 437 -17.48 5.72 53.77
N ILE A 438 -16.18 5.79 53.52
CA ILE A 438 -15.29 4.62 53.65
C ILE A 438 -14.44 4.83 54.91
N ASN A 439 -14.70 4.04 55.94
CA ASN A 439 -14.11 4.24 57.26
C ASN A 439 -12.59 4.08 57.20
N GLY A 440 -11.88 5.01 57.85
CA GLY A 440 -10.41 5.05 57.83
C GLY A 440 -9.81 5.71 56.58
N THR A 441 -10.62 6.30 55.70
CA THR A 441 -10.17 7.04 54.51
C THR A 441 -10.68 8.49 54.51
N ALA A 442 -10.25 9.29 53.54
CA ALA A 442 -10.69 10.68 53.36
C ALA A 442 -12.12 10.82 52.78
N LEU A 443 -12.71 9.75 52.25
CA LEU A 443 -14.04 9.80 51.63
C LEU A 443 -15.12 9.78 52.71
N ASP A 444 -15.75 10.93 52.90
CA ASP A 444 -16.93 11.14 53.74
C ASP A 444 -17.81 12.23 53.12
N ASN A 445 -18.87 11.82 52.44
CA ASN A 445 -19.83 12.73 51.80
C ASN A 445 -21.06 12.98 52.67
N THR A 446 -20.87 13.11 53.99
CA THR A 446 -21.98 13.45 54.90
C THR A 446 -22.45 14.88 54.61
N SER A 447 -23.62 15.03 53.99
CA SER A 447 -24.33 16.30 53.95
C SER A 447 -25.51 16.25 54.92
N ASP A 448 -25.47 17.03 55.99
CA ASP A 448 -26.69 17.42 56.67
C ASP A 448 -27.44 18.38 55.72
N PHE A 449 -28.74 18.12 55.52
CA PHE A 449 -29.66 18.77 54.58
C PHE A 449 -29.39 20.29 54.35
N PRO A 450 -29.52 20.80 53.10
CA PRO A 450 -30.21 20.22 51.94
C PRO A 450 -29.33 19.30 51.07
N SER A 451 -29.95 18.22 50.58
CA SER A 451 -29.27 17.18 49.77
C SER A 451 -28.72 17.74 48.44
N PRO A 452 -27.52 17.30 48.00
CA PRO A 452 -26.95 17.62 46.69
C PRO A 452 -27.61 16.89 45.50
N CYS A 453 -28.60 16.03 45.74
CA CYS A 453 -29.32 15.27 44.70
C CYS A 453 -29.93 16.22 43.66
N ASN A 454 -29.40 16.19 42.44
CA ASN A 454 -29.78 17.10 41.37
C ASN A 454 -31.08 16.67 40.66
N ALA A 455 -31.54 17.47 39.70
CA ALA A 455 -32.76 17.20 38.92
C ALA A 455 -32.72 15.91 38.08
N ASN A 456 -31.67 15.10 38.13
CA ASN A 456 -31.55 13.85 37.37
C ASN A 456 -31.30 12.62 38.27
N ASN A 457 -31.37 12.75 39.60
CA ASN A 457 -31.10 11.65 40.55
C ASN A 457 -29.70 11.04 40.39
N PHE A 458 -28.73 11.87 39.97
CA PHE A 458 -27.33 11.48 39.80
C PHE A 458 -26.41 12.57 40.35
N SER A 459 -25.49 12.23 41.25
CA SER A 459 -24.56 13.20 41.82
C SER A 459 -23.12 12.76 41.59
N ASP A 460 -22.27 13.65 41.07
CA ASP A 460 -20.85 13.35 40.82
C ASP A 460 -19.97 13.96 41.91
N PHE A 461 -19.35 13.09 42.72
CA PHE A 461 -18.43 13.45 43.79
C PHE A 461 -16.98 13.08 43.47
N THR A 462 -16.60 12.98 42.19
CA THR A 462 -15.20 12.72 41.77
C THR A 462 -14.22 13.73 42.35
N ALA A 463 -14.69 14.96 42.56
CA ALA A 463 -13.88 16.08 43.02
C ALA A 463 -13.55 16.03 44.53
N LEU A 464 -14.19 15.14 45.30
CA LEU A 464 -13.82 14.91 46.69
C LEU A 464 -12.43 14.24 46.77
N PRO A 465 -11.69 14.45 47.87
CA PRO A 465 -10.43 13.75 48.11
C PRO A 465 -10.60 12.22 47.94
N PRO A 466 -9.83 11.56 47.06
CA PRO A 466 -10.01 10.14 46.80
C PRO A 466 -9.75 9.28 48.03
N ALA A 467 -10.53 8.21 48.22
CA ALA A 467 -10.21 7.20 49.22
C ALA A 467 -8.96 6.43 48.79
N ALA A 468 -7.94 6.37 49.65
CA ALA A 468 -6.78 5.51 49.45
C ALA A 468 -7.10 4.08 49.92
N LEU A 469 -7.13 3.16 48.97
CA LEU A 469 -7.49 1.76 49.17
C LEU A 469 -6.33 0.84 48.75
N VAL A 470 -6.27 -0.34 49.37
CA VAL A 470 -5.27 -1.37 49.09
C VAL A 470 -6.00 -2.58 48.51
N ALA A 471 -5.57 -3.06 47.35
CA ALA A 471 -6.16 -4.25 46.72
C ALA A 471 -6.05 -5.47 47.64
N GLY A 472 -7.08 -6.33 47.66
CA GLY A 472 -7.14 -7.51 48.54
C GLY A 472 -7.54 -7.23 49.99
N GLN A 473 -7.59 -5.97 50.44
CA GLN A 473 -7.95 -5.61 51.81
C GLN A 473 -9.45 -5.38 52.01
N SER A 474 -9.91 -5.53 53.25
CA SER A 474 -11.30 -5.27 53.63
C SER A 474 -11.49 -3.85 54.19
N TYR A 475 -12.57 -3.18 53.76
CA TYR A 475 -12.96 -1.84 54.21
C TYR A 475 -14.43 -1.83 54.66
N THR A 476 -14.74 -1.00 55.64
CA THR A 476 -16.12 -0.78 56.10
C THR A 476 -16.70 0.45 55.43
N PHE A 477 -17.72 0.24 54.62
CA PHE A 477 -18.53 1.29 53.98
C PHE A 477 -19.71 1.65 54.89
N THR A 478 -19.87 2.92 55.20
CA THR A 478 -21.02 3.43 55.96
C THR A 478 -21.92 4.23 55.02
N LEU A 479 -23.16 3.75 54.85
CA LEU A 479 -24.16 4.30 53.94
C LEU A 479 -25.40 4.78 54.70
N LYS A 480 -26.05 5.84 54.24
CA LYS A 480 -27.32 6.35 54.79
C LYS A 480 -28.22 6.87 53.68
N GLY A 481 -29.50 6.52 53.73
CA GLY A 481 -30.52 7.02 52.81
C GLY A 481 -31.52 7.95 53.49
N SER A 482 -32.33 8.66 52.71
CA SER A 482 -33.47 9.44 53.22
C SER A 482 -34.66 8.56 53.61
N THR A 483 -34.73 7.34 53.09
CA THR A 483 -35.75 6.32 53.36
C THR A 483 -35.14 4.93 53.16
N SER A 484 -35.94 3.87 53.33
CA SER A 484 -35.52 2.49 53.09
C SER A 484 -35.26 2.23 51.59
N LEU A 485 -34.00 2.01 51.22
CA LEU A 485 -33.53 1.84 49.85
C LEU A 485 -32.60 0.63 49.71
N HIS A 486 -32.78 -0.14 48.63
CA HIS A 486 -31.77 -1.07 48.17
C HIS A 486 -30.54 -0.31 47.69
N TYR A 487 -29.35 -0.91 47.83
CA TYR A 487 -28.10 -0.32 47.36
C TYR A 487 -27.23 -1.35 46.63
N ALA A 488 -26.32 -0.86 45.80
CA ALA A 488 -25.17 -1.61 45.29
C ALA A 488 -23.97 -0.69 45.04
N ILE A 489 -22.77 -1.25 45.14
CA ILE A 489 -21.48 -0.55 45.02
C ILE A 489 -20.63 -1.27 43.96
N TRP A 490 -20.05 -0.50 43.05
CA TRP A 490 -19.08 -0.95 42.05
C TRP A 490 -17.76 -0.20 42.18
N ILE A 491 -16.66 -0.87 41.86
CA ILE A 491 -15.37 -0.23 41.56
C ILE A 491 -14.94 -0.76 40.19
N ASP A 492 -14.67 0.12 39.24
CA ASP A 492 -14.13 -0.26 37.94
C ASP A 492 -12.72 -0.83 38.16
N ALA A 493 -12.64 -2.16 38.11
CA ALA A 493 -11.51 -2.93 38.56
C ALA A 493 -10.41 -2.98 37.51
N ASN A 494 -10.81 -2.96 36.24
CA ASN A 494 -9.95 -3.07 35.07
C ASN A 494 -9.65 -1.70 34.41
N GLN A 495 -10.20 -0.61 34.98
CA GLN A 495 -10.07 0.77 34.51
C GLN A 495 -10.49 0.93 33.05
N ASN A 496 -11.45 0.12 32.59
CA ASN A 496 -11.92 0.12 31.20
C ASN A 496 -13.07 1.11 30.96
N GLY A 497 -13.56 1.79 32.00
CA GLY A 497 -14.62 2.78 31.90
C GLY A 497 -16.02 2.21 31.89
N THR A 498 -16.20 0.94 32.21
CA THR A 498 -17.52 0.32 32.36
C THR A 498 -17.63 -0.30 33.75
N PHE A 499 -18.85 -0.64 34.16
CA PHE A 499 -19.11 -1.31 35.44
C PHE A 499 -19.74 -2.66 35.15
N GLU A 500 -18.93 -3.70 35.05
CA GLU A 500 -19.44 -5.04 34.78
C GLU A 500 -19.94 -5.74 36.06
N THR A 501 -20.73 -6.80 35.90
CA THR A 501 -21.27 -7.57 37.03
C THR A 501 -20.18 -8.07 38.00
N PRO A 502 -19.00 -8.55 37.54
CA PRO A 502 -17.91 -8.97 38.43
C PRO A 502 -17.31 -7.83 39.27
N GLU A 503 -17.52 -6.58 38.88
CA GLU A 503 -16.97 -5.39 39.52
C GLU A 503 -17.88 -4.83 40.64
N MET A 504 -19.05 -5.43 40.82
CA MET A 504 -19.95 -5.12 41.93
C MET A 504 -19.38 -5.71 43.22
N ILE A 505 -18.87 -4.84 44.09
CA ILE A 505 -18.21 -5.25 45.33
C ILE A 505 -19.17 -5.43 46.50
N ALA A 506 -20.37 -4.82 46.45
CA ALA A 506 -21.40 -4.99 47.47
C ALA A 506 -22.81 -4.72 46.93
N LYS A 507 -23.83 -5.37 47.51
CA LYS A 507 -25.25 -5.04 47.29
C LYS A 507 -26.12 -5.48 48.46
N SER A 508 -27.27 -4.85 48.63
CA SER A 508 -28.36 -5.38 49.46
C SER A 508 -29.08 -6.51 48.72
N THR A 509 -29.33 -7.63 49.41
CA THR A 509 -30.01 -8.82 48.89
C THR A 509 -31.37 -9.07 49.51
N THR A 510 -31.59 -8.60 50.75
CA THR A 510 -32.84 -8.73 51.48
C THR A 510 -33.35 -7.38 51.98
N SER A 511 -34.61 -7.31 52.41
CA SER A 511 -35.21 -6.08 52.94
C SER A 511 -34.53 -5.58 54.21
N GLY A 512 -34.00 -6.48 55.05
CA GLY A 512 -33.21 -6.12 56.24
C GLY A 512 -31.84 -5.52 55.92
N GLU A 513 -31.37 -5.66 54.69
CA GLU A 513 -30.09 -5.14 54.21
C GLU A 513 -30.18 -3.76 53.58
N MET A 514 -31.37 -3.20 53.42
CA MET A 514 -31.55 -1.84 52.89
C MET A 514 -30.91 -0.77 53.78
N ILE A 515 -30.54 0.36 53.18
CA ILE A 515 -30.12 1.57 53.90
C ILE A 515 -31.35 2.42 54.21
N GLY A 516 -31.31 3.19 55.29
CA GLY A 516 -32.44 4.00 55.76
C GLY A 516 -31.98 5.32 56.37
N THR A 517 -32.86 5.94 57.15
CA THR A 517 -32.56 7.18 57.89
C THR A 517 -31.49 6.99 58.98
N THR A 518 -31.11 5.75 59.28
CA THR A 518 -29.99 5.36 60.13
C THR A 518 -28.83 4.85 59.29
N GLU A 519 -27.60 5.14 59.73
CA GLU A 519 -26.39 4.62 59.08
C GLU A 519 -26.35 3.08 59.09
N LYS A 520 -25.89 2.50 57.98
CA LYS A 520 -25.63 1.08 57.82
C LYS A 520 -24.18 0.85 57.44
N SER A 521 -23.51 -0.03 58.16
CA SER A 521 -22.14 -0.43 57.86
C SER A 521 -22.10 -1.74 57.08
N VAL A 522 -21.27 -1.77 56.04
CA VAL A 522 -21.10 -2.89 55.11
C VAL A 522 -19.61 -3.19 55.02
N LEU A 523 -19.19 -4.39 55.42
CA LEU A 523 -17.80 -4.82 55.27
C LEU A 523 -17.61 -5.38 53.86
N VAL A 524 -16.62 -4.86 53.14
CA VAL A 524 -16.34 -5.22 51.75
C VAL A 524 -14.88 -5.58 51.60
N THR A 525 -14.60 -6.77 51.08
CA THR A 525 -13.24 -7.19 50.70
C THR A 525 -12.98 -6.82 49.25
N LEU A 526 -11.97 -6.00 49.00
CA LEU A 526 -11.59 -5.58 47.66
C LEU A 526 -10.89 -6.74 46.91
N PRO A 527 -11.16 -6.93 45.60
CA PRO A 527 -10.43 -7.91 44.82
C PRO A 527 -8.92 -7.62 44.79
N ALA A 528 -8.08 -8.66 44.86
CA ALA A 528 -6.63 -8.51 44.68
C ALA A 528 -6.25 -8.18 43.23
N THR A 529 -7.16 -8.38 42.29
CA THR A 529 -7.00 -8.11 40.85
C THR A 529 -7.21 -6.66 40.46
N LEU A 530 -7.61 -5.77 41.39
CA LEU A 530 -7.78 -4.35 41.10
C LEU A 530 -6.48 -3.77 40.51
N LEU A 531 -6.61 -2.92 39.49
CA LEU A 531 -5.46 -2.20 38.93
C LEU A 531 -5.05 -1.02 39.82
N ASN A 532 -3.75 -0.79 39.96
CA ASN A 532 -3.18 0.36 40.66
C ASN A 532 -3.59 1.68 39.99
N GLY A 533 -3.73 2.74 40.80
CA GLY A 533 -4.05 4.09 40.32
C GLY A 533 -5.46 4.55 40.69
N ALA A 534 -5.86 5.71 40.19
CA ALA A 534 -7.18 6.26 40.40
C ALA A 534 -8.21 5.57 39.49
N THR A 535 -9.34 5.14 40.06
CA THR A 535 -10.47 4.54 39.33
C THR A 535 -11.81 5.04 39.87
N ARG A 536 -12.90 4.83 39.11
CA ARG A 536 -14.26 5.22 39.50
C ARG A 536 -14.88 4.18 40.44
N MET A 537 -15.54 4.67 41.48
CA MET A 537 -16.47 3.91 42.31
C MET A 537 -17.87 4.46 42.14
N ARG A 538 -18.88 3.60 42.06
CA ARG A 538 -20.29 3.99 41.93
C ARG A 538 -21.13 3.38 43.05
N VAL A 539 -21.98 4.20 43.67
CA VAL A 539 -23.01 3.76 44.62
C VAL A 539 -24.37 4.06 44.00
N ARG A 540 -25.22 3.03 43.87
CA ARG A 540 -26.58 3.19 43.36
C ARG A 540 -27.60 2.76 44.38
N THR A 541 -28.76 3.40 44.36
CA THR A 541 -29.93 3.00 45.14
C THR A 541 -31.19 2.82 44.29
N ALA A 542 -32.11 2.00 44.79
CA ALA A 542 -33.45 1.85 44.27
C ALA A 542 -34.46 1.66 45.42
N ASP A 543 -35.70 2.09 45.23
CA ASP A 543 -36.77 1.89 46.23
C ASP A 543 -37.20 0.43 46.36
N PHE A 544 -37.87 0.09 47.46
CA PHE A 544 -38.34 -1.27 47.75
C PHE A 544 -39.18 -1.87 46.62
N ALA A 545 -40.05 -1.08 45.98
CA ALA A 545 -40.93 -1.56 44.90
C ALA A 545 -40.17 -1.83 43.59
N SER A 546 -39.01 -1.21 43.37
CA SER A 546 -38.15 -1.45 42.20
C SER A 546 -37.27 -2.71 42.35
N GLY A 547 -37.18 -3.30 43.54
CA GLY A 547 -36.33 -4.45 43.84
C GLY A 547 -34.84 -4.11 43.99
N GLY A 548 -34.01 -5.13 44.21
CA GLY A 548 -32.56 -4.96 44.43
C GLY A 548 -31.83 -4.38 43.22
N VAL A 549 -30.81 -3.55 43.48
CA VAL A 549 -29.95 -2.98 42.43
C VAL A 549 -29.01 -4.07 41.91
N THR A 550 -29.08 -4.37 40.61
CA THR A 550 -28.35 -5.48 39.98
C THR A 550 -27.46 -5.06 38.82
N ASN A 551 -27.57 -3.81 38.35
CA ASN A 551 -26.82 -3.31 37.20
C ASN A 551 -26.47 -1.82 37.39
N ALA A 552 -25.26 -1.43 37.01
CA ALA A 552 -24.76 -0.06 37.19
C ALA A 552 -25.37 0.99 36.22
N CYS A 553 -26.07 0.54 35.19
CA CYS A 553 -26.60 1.35 34.09
C CYS A 553 -28.13 1.27 33.91
N SER A 554 -28.77 0.22 34.41
CA SER A 554 -30.21 -0.01 34.21
C SER A 554 -31.09 1.12 34.76
N ARG A 555 -32.25 1.29 34.12
CA ARG A 555 -33.31 2.21 34.53
C ARG A 555 -34.04 1.70 35.77
N TYR A 556 -34.27 2.57 36.75
CA TYR A 556 -35.13 2.30 37.92
C TYR A 556 -36.25 3.33 38.05
N THR A 557 -37.23 3.10 38.92
CA THR A 557 -38.35 4.02 39.10
C THR A 557 -37.99 5.17 40.03
N VAL A 558 -37.38 4.85 41.18
CA VAL A 558 -37.02 5.79 42.25
C VAL A 558 -35.67 5.39 42.86
N GLY A 559 -34.83 6.36 43.21
CA GLY A 559 -33.53 6.19 43.84
C GLY A 559 -32.55 7.29 43.41
N GLU A 560 -31.27 7.11 43.73
CA GLU A 560 -30.17 7.99 43.32
C GLU A 560 -28.93 7.17 42.96
N THR A 561 -28.11 7.73 42.07
CA THR A 561 -26.75 7.25 41.80
C THR A 561 -25.72 8.31 42.20
N GLU A 562 -24.68 7.90 42.90
CA GLU A 562 -23.53 8.74 43.24
C GLU A 562 -22.24 8.09 42.75
N ASP A 563 -21.36 8.87 42.15
CA ASP A 563 -20.05 8.39 41.76
C ASP A 563 -18.94 9.06 42.59
N TYR A 564 -17.83 8.35 42.84
CA TYR A 564 -16.63 8.81 43.58
C TYR A 564 -15.32 8.40 42.90
N THR A 565 -14.21 9.07 43.25
CA THR A 565 -12.85 8.63 42.88
C THR A 565 -12.25 7.81 44.04
N VAL A 566 -11.67 6.66 43.74
CA VAL A 566 -10.84 5.87 44.68
C VAL A 566 -9.45 5.66 44.09
N THR A 567 -8.43 5.56 44.93
CA THR A 567 -7.05 5.29 44.52
C THR A 567 -6.61 3.94 45.06
N ILE A 568 -6.20 3.04 44.17
CA ILE A 568 -5.81 1.67 44.49
C ILE A 568 -4.28 1.57 44.55
N SER A 569 -3.78 0.89 45.58
CA SER A 569 -2.38 0.53 45.77
C SER A 569 -2.21 -0.97 46.02
N ASN A 570 -1.00 -1.50 45.76
CA ASN A 570 -0.66 -2.94 45.82
C ASN A 570 -1.55 -3.87 44.97
N GLY A 571 -2.25 -3.31 43.98
CA GLY A 571 -2.95 -4.03 42.95
C GLY A 571 -2.05 -4.44 41.78
N SER A 572 -2.66 -4.94 40.72
CA SER A 572 -1.96 -5.23 39.47
C SER A 572 -1.59 -3.93 38.73
N SER A 573 -0.51 -3.92 37.94
CA SER A 573 -0.15 -2.74 37.14
C SER A 573 -0.87 -2.74 35.81
N LEU A 574 -1.25 -1.55 35.33
CA LEU A 574 -1.87 -1.37 34.02
C LEU A 574 -0.98 -1.99 32.93
N PRO A 575 -1.54 -2.85 32.06
CA PRO A 575 -0.81 -3.33 30.90
C PRO A 575 -0.49 -2.14 29.98
N GLN A 576 0.74 -2.08 29.51
CA GLN A 576 1.21 -1.06 28.58
C GLN A 576 1.97 -1.74 27.44
N ILE A 577 1.86 -1.15 26.26
CA ILE A 577 2.65 -1.53 25.09
C ILE A 577 3.44 -0.30 24.67
N GLN A 578 4.74 -0.46 24.45
CA GLN A 578 5.58 0.61 23.93
C GLN A 578 6.29 0.13 22.67
N LEU A 579 6.01 0.80 21.54
CA LEU A 579 6.71 0.52 20.29
C LEU A 579 8.14 1.08 20.34
N LEU A 580 9.12 0.28 19.94
CA LEU A 580 10.54 0.65 19.99
C LEU A 580 11.02 1.40 18.73
N SER A 581 10.17 2.27 18.18
CA SER A 581 10.19 2.79 16.80
C SER A 581 11.57 3.14 16.20
N THR A 582 11.99 2.37 15.19
CA THR A 582 12.68 2.87 13.98
C THR A 582 12.34 1.92 12.82
N PHE A 583 11.54 2.39 11.85
CA PHE A 583 11.31 1.66 10.61
C PHE A 583 12.24 2.20 9.52
N PRO A 584 12.89 1.35 8.71
CA PRO A 584 13.49 1.80 7.47
C PRO A 584 12.40 2.35 6.52
N PRO A 585 12.76 3.01 5.41
CA PRO A 585 11.81 3.28 4.33
C PRO A 585 10.97 2.04 4.01
N LEU A 586 9.66 2.13 4.23
CA LEU A 586 8.75 1.01 3.98
C LEU A 586 8.26 1.05 2.53
N CYS A 587 8.03 -0.12 1.95
CA CYS A 587 7.65 -0.29 0.56
C CYS A 587 6.38 -1.14 0.51
N ALA A 588 5.42 -0.74 -0.33
CA ALA A 588 4.23 -1.56 -0.59
C ALA A 588 4.62 -3.01 -0.94
N GLY A 589 3.98 -3.99 -0.31
CA GLY A 589 4.30 -5.41 -0.52
C GLY A 589 5.59 -5.91 0.16
N GLY A 590 6.20 -5.13 1.05
CA GLY A 590 7.40 -5.51 1.80
C GLY A 590 7.10 -6.23 3.12
N ASN A 591 8.09 -6.98 3.64
CA ASN A 591 8.04 -7.64 4.95
C ASN A 591 9.02 -6.98 5.92
N TYR A 592 8.58 -6.69 7.14
CA TYR A 592 9.35 -5.95 8.15
C TYR A 592 9.14 -6.55 9.55
N GLN A 593 9.93 -6.08 10.52
CA GLN A 593 9.79 -6.44 11.93
C GLN A 593 9.31 -5.23 12.74
N ALA A 594 8.28 -5.44 13.57
CA ALA A 594 7.75 -4.45 14.49
C ALA A 594 8.10 -4.87 15.93
N SER A 595 9.10 -4.21 16.51
CA SER A 595 9.56 -4.45 17.88
C SER A 595 8.83 -3.56 18.89
N PHE A 596 8.49 -4.13 20.04
CA PHE A 596 7.75 -3.47 21.12
C PHE A 596 8.11 -4.10 22.47
N THR A 597 7.92 -3.35 23.56
CA THR A 597 7.98 -3.87 24.93
C THR A 597 6.59 -3.86 25.56
N THR A 598 6.42 -4.70 26.57
CA THR A 598 5.19 -4.78 27.36
C THR A 598 5.53 -4.64 28.84
N SER A 599 4.69 -3.93 29.59
CA SER A 599 4.71 -3.93 31.06
C SER A 599 3.32 -4.19 31.60
N GLY A 600 3.20 -4.56 32.88
CA GLY A 600 1.93 -4.96 33.47
C GLY A 600 1.56 -6.42 33.19
N SER A 601 0.33 -6.79 33.56
CA SER A 601 -0.16 -8.17 33.43
C SER A 601 -1.09 -8.31 32.22
N PHE A 602 -0.81 -9.27 31.36
CA PHE A 602 -1.68 -9.71 30.25
C PHE A 602 -2.16 -11.13 30.55
N SER A 603 -3.37 -11.51 30.11
CA SER A 603 -3.85 -12.89 30.27
C SER A 603 -3.00 -13.86 29.46
N GLY A 604 -2.97 -15.13 29.89
CA GLY A 604 -2.23 -16.19 29.21
C GLY A 604 -2.71 -16.51 27.79
N ASN A 605 -3.89 -16.01 27.39
CA ASN A 605 -4.45 -16.16 26.04
C ASN A 605 -4.26 -14.91 25.17
N ASN A 606 -3.57 -13.88 25.66
CA ASN A 606 -3.37 -12.64 24.93
C ASN A 606 -2.52 -12.86 23.65
N THR A 607 -2.92 -12.19 22.57
CA THR A 607 -2.14 -12.05 21.34
C THR A 607 -1.98 -10.56 21.02
N PHE A 608 -0.90 -10.23 20.31
CA PHE A 608 -0.64 -8.90 19.82
C PHE A 608 -0.88 -8.86 18.32
N LYS A 609 -1.59 -7.83 17.88
CA LYS A 609 -1.91 -7.57 16.48
C LYS A 609 -1.27 -6.25 16.05
N ALA A 610 -0.58 -6.27 14.92
CA ALA A 610 -0.10 -5.09 14.23
C ALA A 610 -1.13 -4.63 13.20
N GLU A 611 -1.57 -3.38 13.33
CA GLU A 611 -2.38 -2.71 12.30
C GLU A 611 -1.62 -1.53 11.72
N LEU A 612 -1.77 -1.33 10.41
CA LEU A 612 -1.32 -0.17 9.69
C LEU A 612 -2.50 0.78 9.46
N SER A 613 -2.29 2.07 9.67
CA SER A 613 -3.27 3.12 9.41
C SER A 613 -3.50 3.33 7.90
N ASP A 614 -4.37 4.26 7.55
CA ASP A 614 -4.41 4.86 6.22
C ASP A 614 -3.25 5.87 5.99
N THR A 615 -3.24 6.52 4.82
CA THR A 615 -2.23 7.51 4.43
C THR A 615 -2.21 8.78 5.28
N TYR A 616 -3.18 8.96 6.20
CA TYR A 616 -3.31 10.12 7.09
C TYR A 616 -3.04 9.76 8.56
N GLY A 617 -2.68 8.51 8.85
CA GLY A 617 -2.41 8.06 10.22
C GLY A 617 -3.66 7.61 10.98
N ASN A 618 -4.82 7.48 10.32
CA ASN A 618 -6.07 7.07 10.94
C ASN A 618 -6.26 5.55 10.89
N PHE A 619 -6.72 4.97 12.00
CA PHE A 619 -6.99 3.54 12.16
C PHE A 619 -8.47 3.17 12.09
N ALA A 620 -9.36 4.09 11.69
CA ALA A 620 -10.79 3.81 11.49
C ALA A 620 -11.02 2.61 10.53
N ALA A 621 -10.14 2.44 9.54
CA ALA A 621 -10.06 1.27 8.68
C ALA A 621 -8.65 0.63 8.73
N GLY A 622 -8.10 0.48 9.94
CA GLY A 622 -6.78 -0.11 10.15
C GLY A 622 -6.64 -1.48 9.46
N THR A 623 -5.57 -1.65 8.69
CA THR A 623 -5.29 -2.92 8.01
C THR A 623 -4.42 -3.78 8.91
N GLU A 624 -4.87 -4.98 9.25
CA GLU A 624 -4.02 -5.96 9.94
C GLU A 624 -2.86 -6.36 9.04
N VAL A 625 -1.64 -6.13 9.50
CA VAL A 625 -0.40 -6.43 8.77
C VAL A 625 0.42 -7.52 9.45
N GLY A 626 0.06 -7.95 10.66
CA GLY A 626 0.70 -9.08 11.34
C GLY A 626 0.10 -9.35 12.71
N SER A 627 0.37 -10.53 13.26
CA SER A 627 -0.05 -10.92 14.61
C SER A 627 0.90 -11.96 15.22
N GLY A 628 0.89 -12.09 16.55
CA GLY A 628 1.75 -13.04 17.27
C GLY A 628 1.58 -12.95 18.80
N THR A 629 2.28 -13.79 19.55
CA THR A 629 2.17 -13.85 21.02
C THR A 629 3.23 -13.01 21.76
N GLY A 630 4.17 -12.41 21.03
CA GLY A 630 5.28 -11.64 21.62
C GLY A 630 6.03 -10.81 20.59
N SER A 631 7.06 -10.10 21.05
CA SER A 631 7.87 -9.21 20.21
C SER A 631 9.14 -9.87 19.67
N PRO A 632 9.59 -9.55 18.43
CA PRO A 632 8.95 -8.68 17.43
C PRO A 632 7.83 -9.38 16.64
N LEU A 633 6.87 -8.59 16.11
CA LEU A 633 5.91 -9.09 15.11
C LEU A 633 6.48 -8.97 13.70
N THR A 634 6.35 -10.03 12.90
CA THR A 634 6.57 -9.93 11.46
C THR A 634 5.36 -9.28 10.81
N ILE A 635 5.57 -8.16 10.12
CA ILE A 635 4.53 -7.43 9.41
C ILE A 635 4.72 -7.52 7.90
N SER A 636 3.62 -7.71 7.17
CA SER A 636 3.58 -7.81 5.72
C SER A 636 2.67 -6.71 5.17
N LEU A 637 3.24 -5.77 4.43
CA LEU A 637 2.49 -4.63 3.89
C LEU A 637 1.69 -5.04 2.64
N PRO A 638 0.47 -4.53 2.43
CA PRO A 638 -0.28 -4.81 1.21
C PRO A 638 0.50 -4.38 -0.05
N PRO A 639 0.46 -5.16 -1.15
CA PRO A 639 1.19 -4.86 -2.38
C PRO A 639 0.66 -3.64 -3.14
N LEU A 640 -0.63 -3.31 -2.95
CA LEU A 640 -1.31 -2.17 -3.58
C LEU A 640 -1.46 -0.98 -2.62
N LEU A 641 -0.63 -0.91 -1.60
CA LEU A 641 -0.68 0.18 -0.63
C LEU A 641 -0.26 1.50 -1.30
N ALA A 642 -1.06 2.56 -1.12
CA ALA A 642 -0.75 3.87 -1.64
C ALA A 642 0.54 4.43 -1.01
N PRO A 643 1.39 5.18 -1.75
CA PRO A 643 2.49 5.89 -1.14
C PRO A 643 1.95 7.01 -0.24
N GLY A 644 2.56 7.23 0.91
CA GLY A 644 2.11 8.21 1.90
C GLY A 644 3.15 8.46 2.98
N SER A 645 3.15 9.65 3.59
CA SER A 645 4.14 10.02 4.62
C SER A 645 3.62 9.89 6.05
N TYR A 646 2.31 9.67 6.22
CA TYR A 646 1.66 9.74 7.52
C TYR A 646 1.08 8.41 7.98
N TYR A 647 1.50 7.30 7.35
CA TYR A 647 1.14 5.98 7.88
C TYR A 647 1.60 5.86 9.34
N ARG A 648 0.88 5.10 10.13
CA ARG A 648 1.26 4.74 11.48
C ARG A 648 1.05 3.25 11.65
N LEU A 649 1.92 2.62 12.41
CA LEU A 649 1.73 1.26 12.86
C LEU A 649 1.24 1.30 14.30
N ARG A 650 0.21 0.53 14.61
CA ARG A 650 -0.20 0.30 16.00
C ARG A 650 -0.09 -1.16 16.37
N ILE A 651 0.33 -1.42 17.61
CA ILE A 651 0.28 -2.76 18.21
C ILE A 651 -0.86 -2.77 19.22
N ILE A 652 -1.74 -3.75 19.10
CA ILE A 652 -2.97 -3.88 19.89
C ILE A 652 -2.92 -5.22 20.60
N SER A 653 -3.27 -5.24 21.89
CA SER A 653 -3.49 -6.48 22.63
C SER A 653 -4.94 -6.97 22.44
N THR A 654 -5.15 -8.28 22.33
CA THR A 654 -6.50 -8.87 22.18
C THR A 654 -7.23 -9.05 23.50
N ASP A 655 -6.52 -8.99 24.63
CA ASP A 655 -7.07 -9.22 25.97
C ASP A 655 -7.64 -7.95 26.61
N ILE A 656 -6.80 -6.92 26.66
CA ILE A 656 -7.17 -5.55 27.06
C ILE A 656 -6.86 -4.64 25.87
N SER A 657 -7.80 -3.75 25.53
CA SER A 657 -7.74 -2.87 24.34
C SER A 657 -6.69 -1.74 24.47
N VAL A 658 -5.54 -2.06 25.06
CA VAL A 658 -4.35 -1.21 25.07
C VAL A 658 -3.70 -1.30 23.69
N SER A 659 -3.39 -0.14 23.14
CA SER A 659 -2.65 -0.03 21.89
C SER A 659 -1.59 1.05 22.00
N THR A 660 -0.57 0.93 21.17
CA THR A 660 0.48 1.93 20.99
C THR A 660 0.57 2.30 19.53
N ASN A 661 0.95 3.53 19.21
CA ASN A 661 1.17 3.96 17.84
C ASN A 661 2.64 4.31 17.62
N SER A 662 3.12 4.09 16.41
CA SER A 662 4.35 4.68 15.93
C SER A 662 4.21 6.18 15.69
N GLU A 663 5.36 6.84 15.58
CA GLU A 663 5.49 8.08 14.80
C GLU A 663 5.04 7.87 13.34
N SER A 664 4.91 8.97 12.60
CA SER A 664 4.63 8.88 11.16
C SER A 664 5.68 8.04 10.43
N ILE A 665 5.18 7.13 9.60
CA ILE A 665 5.92 6.19 8.77
C ILE A 665 5.66 6.60 7.33
N ARG A 666 6.75 6.73 6.56
CA ARG A 666 6.64 6.91 5.13
C ARG A 666 6.65 5.56 4.42
N VAL A 667 5.60 5.31 3.64
CA VAL A 667 5.49 4.19 2.72
C VAL A 667 5.71 4.71 1.30
N TYR A 668 6.63 4.08 0.57
CA TYR A 668 6.93 4.37 -0.81
C TYR A 668 6.35 3.31 -1.75
N SER A 669 6.08 3.70 -2.98
CA SER A 669 5.80 2.76 -4.06
C SER A 669 7.06 2.01 -4.47
N LYS A 670 6.93 0.77 -4.93
CA LYS A 670 8.05 0.07 -5.58
C LYS A 670 8.40 0.76 -6.91
N PRO A 671 9.69 0.89 -7.26
CA PRO A 671 10.08 1.46 -8.56
C PRO A 671 9.61 0.56 -9.71
N GLU A 672 9.33 1.14 -10.87
CA GLU A 672 8.98 0.36 -12.07
C GLU A 672 10.26 -0.24 -12.66
N ALA A 673 10.33 -1.58 -12.74
CA ALA A 673 11.49 -2.29 -13.26
C ALA A 673 11.18 -2.96 -14.61
N SER A 674 11.70 -2.38 -15.69
CA SER A 674 11.59 -2.90 -17.06
C SER A 674 12.88 -2.66 -17.85
N ILE A 675 13.09 -3.47 -18.89
CA ILE A 675 14.23 -3.39 -19.82
C ILE A 675 13.69 -3.20 -21.24
N THR A 676 14.25 -2.25 -21.98
CA THR A 676 14.01 -2.06 -23.41
C THR A 676 15.26 -2.42 -24.20
N VAL A 677 15.12 -3.17 -25.29
CA VAL A 677 16.21 -3.50 -26.21
C VAL A 677 16.29 -2.45 -27.31
N SER A 678 17.44 -1.81 -27.49
CA SER A 678 17.68 -0.91 -28.61
C SER A 678 18.18 -1.71 -29.82
N GLY A 679 17.38 -1.77 -30.88
CA GLY A 679 17.71 -2.50 -32.11
C GLY A 679 17.38 -4.00 -32.03
N ASN A 680 18.29 -4.85 -32.52
CA ASN A 680 18.09 -6.31 -32.56
C ASN A 680 18.69 -7.00 -31.33
N ALA A 681 17.93 -7.90 -30.70
CA ALA A 681 18.39 -8.72 -29.57
C ALA A 681 19.36 -9.83 -29.98
N VAL A 682 19.54 -10.06 -31.29
CA VAL A 682 20.47 -11.02 -31.88
C VAL A 682 21.50 -10.28 -32.73
N VAL A 683 22.78 -10.33 -32.36
CA VAL A 683 23.89 -9.69 -33.09
C VAL A 683 25.11 -10.61 -33.19
N CYS A 684 26.08 -10.24 -34.04
CA CYS A 684 27.33 -10.99 -34.20
C CYS A 684 28.50 -10.33 -33.46
N ALA A 685 29.33 -11.14 -32.80
CA ALA A 685 30.53 -10.65 -32.10
C ALA A 685 31.48 -9.90 -33.07
N PRO A 686 32.10 -8.78 -32.65
CA PRO A 686 32.15 -8.25 -31.28
C PRO A 686 31.04 -7.24 -30.93
N THR A 687 29.98 -7.15 -31.73
CA THR A 687 28.88 -6.21 -31.48
C THR A 687 28.14 -6.57 -30.19
N THR A 688 27.75 -5.56 -29.42
CA THR A 688 26.96 -5.70 -28.19
C THR A 688 25.51 -5.32 -28.42
N VAL A 689 24.58 -5.88 -27.64
CA VAL A 689 23.19 -5.41 -27.58
C VAL A 689 23.05 -4.35 -26.49
N SER A 690 22.49 -3.19 -26.83
CA SER A 690 22.25 -2.13 -25.84
C SER A 690 20.90 -2.36 -25.15
N LEU A 691 20.96 -2.69 -23.87
CA LEU A 691 19.81 -2.82 -22.98
C LEU A 691 19.64 -1.52 -22.19
N THR A 692 18.43 -0.98 -22.13
CA THR A 692 18.12 0.25 -21.40
C THR A 692 17.08 -0.04 -20.33
N ALA A 693 17.43 0.22 -19.07
CA ALA A 693 16.51 0.12 -17.95
C ALA A 693 15.53 1.29 -17.90
N ALA A 694 14.38 1.10 -17.24
CA ALA A 694 13.39 2.15 -17.01
C ALA A 694 14.00 3.42 -16.39
N THR A 695 13.53 4.59 -16.85
CA THR A 695 13.95 5.90 -16.32
C THR A 695 13.06 6.33 -15.16
N GLY A 696 13.68 6.78 -14.07
CA GLY A 696 12.98 7.42 -12.95
C GLY A 696 13.94 8.28 -12.13
N GLU A 697 13.43 9.34 -11.51
CA GLU A 697 14.25 10.23 -10.68
C GLU A 697 14.79 9.48 -9.45
N GLY A 698 16.09 9.56 -9.20
CA GLY A 698 16.73 8.87 -8.06
C GLY A 698 16.80 7.35 -8.19
N TYR A 699 16.55 6.80 -9.38
CA TYR A 699 16.75 5.37 -9.64
C TYR A 699 18.23 5.03 -9.63
N THR A 700 18.54 3.90 -8.99
CA THR A 700 19.84 3.25 -9.04
C THR A 700 19.66 1.86 -9.64
N TYR A 701 20.65 1.41 -10.41
CA TYR A 701 20.53 0.20 -11.23
C TYR A 701 21.56 -0.84 -10.78
N THR A 702 21.12 -2.09 -10.74
CA THR A 702 21.98 -3.26 -10.55
C THR A 702 21.61 -4.29 -11.60
N TRP A 703 22.45 -4.45 -12.61
CA TRP A 703 22.21 -5.46 -13.65
C TRP A 703 22.61 -6.85 -13.18
N LYS A 704 21.83 -7.85 -13.57
CA LYS A 704 22.04 -9.26 -13.27
C LYS A 704 22.00 -10.09 -14.54
N ASN A 705 22.76 -11.17 -14.59
CA ASN A 705 22.71 -12.20 -15.62
C ASN A 705 22.29 -13.55 -15.02
N SER A 706 22.47 -14.64 -15.77
CA SER A 706 22.16 -16.01 -15.33
C SER A 706 22.94 -16.43 -14.07
N THR A 707 24.13 -15.85 -13.85
CA THR A 707 25.06 -16.19 -12.77
C THR A 707 24.96 -15.30 -11.54
N GLY A 708 24.20 -14.20 -11.59
CA GLY A 708 24.01 -13.25 -10.49
C GLY A 708 24.26 -11.80 -10.90
N THR A 709 24.68 -10.96 -9.94
CA THR A 709 24.94 -9.53 -10.17
C THR A 709 26.18 -9.30 -11.03
N LEU A 710 26.05 -8.44 -12.04
CA LEU A 710 27.15 -7.99 -12.88
C LEU A 710 27.93 -6.87 -12.15
N PRO A 711 29.21 -7.06 -11.82
CA PRO A 711 30.00 -6.06 -11.11
C PRO A 711 30.08 -4.75 -11.91
N ASN A 712 29.90 -3.61 -11.24
CA ASN A 712 30.03 -2.25 -11.80
C ASN A 712 29.03 -1.90 -12.93
N ALA A 713 28.05 -2.76 -13.21
CA ALA A 713 26.98 -2.45 -14.14
C ALA A 713 25.86 -1.69 -13.40
N THR A 714 26.10 -0.38 -13.17
CA THR A 714 25.17 0.51 -12.44
C THR A 714 24.60 1.64 -13.29
N SER A 715 25.01 1.73 -14.56
CA SER A 715 24.43 2.65 -15.53
C SER A 715 23.02 2.19 -15.93
N GLN A 716 22.18 3.14 -16.32
CA GLN A 716 20.87 2.88 -16.90
C GLN A 716 20.97 2.02 -18.17
N MET A 717 22.09 2.12 -18.91
CA MET A 717 22.35 1.34 -20.11
C MET A 717 23.41 0.27 -19.85
N LEU A 718 23.16 -0.94 -20.33
CA LEU A 718 24.10 -2.06 -20.34
C LEU A 718 24.40 -2.50 -21.77
N ALA A 719 25.69 -2.55 -22.13
CA ALA A 719 26.15 -3.17 -23.36
C ALA A 719 26.36 -4.68 -23.14
N ALA A 720 25.35 -5.48 -23.45
CA ALA A 720 25.38 -6.93 -23.30
C ALA A 720 26.26 -7.57 -24.39
N ALA A 721 27.33 -8.26 -23.97
CA ALA A 721 28.34 -8.87 -24.84
C ALA A 721 28.30 -10.41 -24.84
N GLN A 722 27.36 -11.03 -24.11
CA GLN A 722 27.26 -12.49 -23.98
C GLN A 722 25.82 -12.98 -24.23
N THR A 723 25.71 -14.23 -24.68
CA THR A 723 24.42 -14.89 -24.96
C THR A 723 23.78 -15.41 -23.68
N GLU A 724 22.95 -14.59 -23.01
CA GLU A 724 22.31 -14.92 -21.73
C GLU A 724 21.00 -14.15 -21.52
N ASN A 725 20.33 -14.43 -20.39
CA ASN A 725 19.18 -13.65 -19.91
C ASN A 725 19.64 -12.58 -18.92
N TYR A 726 19.33 -11.32 -19.21
CA TYR A 726 19.64 -10.17 -18.37
C TYR A 726 18.41 -9.69 -17.61
N ARG A 727 18.62 -9.22 -16.38
CA ARG A 727 17.62 -8.55 -15.53
C ARG A 727 18.21 -7.26 -14.99
N VAL A 728 17.36 -6.33 -14.57
CA VAL A 728 17.77 -5.13 -13.83
C VAL A 728 16.97 -5.03 -12.55
N GLU A 729 17.68 -4.90 -11.44
CA GLU A 729 17.11 -4.46 -10.18
C GLU A 729 17.23 -2.94 -10.10
N ILE A 730 16.11 -2.29 -9.84
CA ILE A 730 16.03 -0.84 -9.69
C ILE A 730 15.73 -0.54 -8.23
N SER A 731 16.50 0.36 -7.64
CA SER A 731 16.25 0.87 -6.29
C SER A 731 15.96 2.37 -6.28
N GLN A 732 14.95 2.77 -5.50
CA GLN A 732 14.59 4.16 -5.23
C GLN A 732 14.11 4.30 -3.78
N ASN A 733 14.65 5.25 -3.03
CA ASN A 733 14.28 5.51 -1.63
C ASN A 733 14.31 4.27 -0.71
N GLY A 734 15.20 3.30 -0.98
CA GLY A 734 15.29 2.04 -0.25
C GLY A 734 14.34 0.94 -0.73
N CYS A 735 13.40 1.25 -1.64
CA CYS A 735 12.55 0.26 -2.28
C CYS A 735 13.22 -0.34 -3.50
N ILE A 736 13.15 -1.67 -3.62
CA ILE A 736 13.71 -2.43 -4.74
C ILE A 736 12.61 -3.10 -5.54
N ASN A 737 12.81 -3.18 -6.85
CA ASN A 737 12.01 -4.00 -7.74
C ASN A 737 12.90 -4.57 -8.86
N GLU A 738 12.58 -5.76 -9.36
CA GLU A 738 13.38 -6.45 -10.38
C GLU A 738 12.57 -6.67 -11.65
N SER A 739 13.20 -6.47 -12.81
CA SER A 739 12.55 -6.68 -14.11
C SER A 739 12.35 -8.16 -14.43
N GLY A 740 11.47 -8.44 -15.40
CA GLY A 740 11.48 -9.70 -16.13
C GLY A 740 12.82 -9.96 -16.85
N PRO A 741 13.13 -11.22 -17.22
CA PRO A 741 14.36 -11.54 -17.95
C PRO A 741 14.25 -11.13 -19.43
N VAL A 742 15.33 -10.59 -19.99
CA VAL A 742 15.48 -10.28 -21.42
C VAL A 742 16.60 -11.12 -22.01
N ALA A 743 16.28 -11.93 -23.02
CA ALA A 743 17.25 -12.78 -23.72
C ALA A 743 18.06 -11.97 -24.74
N VAL A 744 19.39 -12.10 -24.69
CA VAL A 744 20.33 -11.56 -25.66
C VAL A 744 21.08 -12.71 -26.32
N THR A 745 21.27 -12.67 -27.64
CA THR A 745 22.06 -13.67 -28.38
C THR A 745 23.20 -13.01 -29.14
N ILE A 746 24.43 -13.38 -28.81
CA ILE A 746 25.66 -12.98 -29.48
C ILE A 746 26.23 -14.18 -30.25
N ASN A 747 26.07 -14.15 -31.57
CA ASN A 747 26.59 -15.21 -32.44
C ASN A 747 28.09 -15.02 -32.67
N PRO A 748 28.95 -16.02 -32.38
CA PRO A 748 30.36 -15.94 -32.68
C PRO A 748 30.61 -15.98 -34.21
N LYS A 749 31.66 -15.29 -34.65
CA LYS A 749 32.17 -15.43 -36.02
C LYS A 749 32.71 -16.85 -36.24
N VAL A 750 32.69 -17.32 -37.49
CA VAL A 750 33.20 -18.66 -37.82
C VAL A 750 34.68 -18.78 -37.48
N GLN A 751 35.04 -19.83 -36.75
CA GLN A 751 36.42 -20.18 -36.47
C GLN A 751 36.67 -21.63 -36.83
N VAL A 752 37.68 -21.90 -37.64
CA VAL A 752 38.02 -23.26 -38.09
C VAL A 752 39.48 -23.59 -37.82
N ASN A 753 39.77 -24.87 -37.59
CA ASN A 753 41.14 -25.37 -37.42
C ASN A 753 41.43 -26.44 -38.48
N LEU A 754 42.51 -26.24 -39.25
CA LEU A 754 42.96 -27.17 -40.29
C LEU A 754 44.01 -28.15 -39.75
N SER A 755 43.84 -29.43 -40.06
CA SER A 755 44.74 -30.52 -39.70
C SER A 755 44.75 -31.62 -40.78
N GLY A 756 45.48 -32.72 -40.54
CA GLY A 756 45.54 -33.87 -41.46
C GLY A 756 46.87 -34.02 -42.21
N ALA A 757 48.00 -33.77 -41.53
CA ALA A 757 49.31 -34.04 -42.10
C ALA A 757 49.47 -35.54 -42.42
N ALA A 758 50.02 -35.86 -43.59
CA ALA A 758 50.18 -37.23 -44.04
C ALA A 758 51.40 -37.36 -44.95
N SER A 759 51.94 -38.57 -45.06
CA SER A 759 52.92 -38.93 -46.09
C SER A 759 52.26 -39.81 -47.12
N ILE A 760 52.36 -39.44 -48.39
CA ILE A 760 51.76 -40.15 -49.51
C ILE A 760 52.83 -40.45 -50.56
N TYR A 761 52.62 -41.50 -51.37
CA TYR A 761 53.42 -41.70 -52.57
C TYR A 761 52.88 -40.85 -53.72
N ALA A 762 53.71 -40.58 -54.73
CA ALA A 762 53.30 -39.85 -55.92
C ALA A 762 52.03 -40.49 -56.54
N SER A 763 51.05 -39.65 -56.93
CA SER A 763 49.73 -40.02 -57.46
C SER A 763 48.69 -40.54 -56.45
N GLN A 764 48.96 -40.47 -55.15
CA GLN A 764 47.96 -40.73 -54.11
C GLN A 764 47.29 -39.43 -53.61
N SER A 765 46.16 -39.55 -52.92
CA SER A 765 45.45 -38.44 -52.28
C SER A 765 45.54 -38.52 -50.77
N ALA A 766 45.56 -37.38 -50.09
CA ALA A 766 45.44 -37.25 -48.64
C ALA A 766 44.18 -36.46 -48.27
N ASN A 767 43.68 -36.66 -47.05
CA ASN A 767 42.52 -35.95 -46.54
C ASN A 767 42.94 -34.92 -45.51
N LEU A 768 42.61 -33.66 -45.77
CA LEU A 768 42.66 -32.58 -44.80
C LEU A 768 41.39 -32.60 -43.95
N SER A 769 41.49 -32.28 -42.67
CA SER A 769 40.37 -32.21 -41.74
C SER A 769 40.22 -30.79 -41.21
N VAL A 770 39.07 -30.17 -41.48
CA VAL A 770 38.71 -28.83 -41.02
C VAL A 770 37.67 -28.94 -39.92
N SER A 771 38.05 -28.65 -38.68
CA SER A 771 37.13 -28.64 -37.54
C SER A 771 36.58 -27.24 -37.31
N LEU A 772 35.26 -27.08 -37.26
CA LEU A 772 34.58 -25.87 -36.80
C LEU A 772 34.71 -25.79 -35.28
N THR A 773 35.35 -24.72 -34.80
CA THR A 773 35.68 -24.47 -33.38
C THR A 773 34.79 -23.39 -32.75
N ALA A 774 34.26 -22.45 -33.55
CA ALA A 774 33.21 -21.51 -33.14
C ALA A 774 32.42 -21.01 -34.36
N GLY A 775 31.21 -20.49 -34.15
CA GLY A 775 30.30 -20.04 -35.21
C GLY A 775 29.31 -21.12 -35.66
N THR A 776 28.54 -20.82 -36.70
CA THR A 776 27.47 -21.69 -37.21
C THR A 776 27.70 -22.10 -38.67
N LEU A 777 27.20 -23.28 -39.03
CA LEU A 777 27.07 -23.72 -40.43
C LEU A 777 25.92 -22.96 -41.12
N PRO A 778 25.96 -22.78 -42.46
CA PRO A 778 27.05 -23.11 -43.37
C PRO A 778 28.18 -22.06 -43.36
N TYR A 779 29.41 -22.48 -43.66
CA TYR A 779 30.55 -21.57 -43.88
C TYR A 779 31.30 -21.89 -45.17
N GLN A 780 31.95 -20.88 -45.72
CA GLN A 780 32.83 -20.97 -46.89
C GLN A 780 34.28 -20.77 -46.46
N LEU A 781 35.22 -21.45 -47.09
CA LEU A 781 36.65 -21.32 -46.85
C LEU A 781 37.47 -21.36 -48.13
N THR A 782 38.67 -20.77 -48.11
CA THR A 782 39.64 -20.81 -49.20
C THR A 782 40.98 -21.37 -48.68
N LEU A 783 41.56 -22.35 -49.37
CA LEU A 783 42.89 -22.89 -49.05
C LEU A 783 44.02 -22.00 -49.59
N SER A 784 45.26 -22.20 -49.12
CA SER A 784 46.48 -21.53 -49.62
C SER A 784 46.75 -21.76 -51.10
N THR A 785 46.17 -22.81 -51.68
CA THR A 785 46.19 -23.10 -53.12
C THR A 785 45.18 -22.28 -53.94
N GLY A 786 44.33 -21.48 -53.29
CA GLY A 786 43.27 -20.69 -53.92
C GLY A 786 41.94 -21.43 -54.12
N GLN A 787 41.87 -22.73 -53.77
CA GLN A 787 40.66 -23.53 -53.90
C GLN A 787 39.62 -23.15 -52.83
N GLN A 788 38.35 -22.99 -53.24
CA GLN A 788 37.24 -22.65 -52.36
C GLN A 788 36.35 -23.84 -52.07
N PHE A 789 35.87 -23.93 -50.83
CA PHE A 789 34.98 -24.98 -50.37
C PHE A 789 33.85 -24.39 -49.52
N THR A 790 32.66 -24.99 -49.60
CA THR A 790 31.53 -24.68 -48.74
C THR A 790 31.18 -25.89 -47.91
N ASN A 791 31.06 -25.72 -46.61
CA ASN A 791 30.61 -26.75 -45.70
C ASN A 791 29.29 -26.35 -45.05
N SER A 792 28.27 -27.19 -45.23
CA SER A 792 26.91 -26.92 -44.76
C SER A 792 26.41 -27.87 -43.69
N MET A 793 27.09 -29.01 -43.45
CA MET A 793 26.53 -30.07 -42.59
C MET A 793 27.56 -30.81 -41.73
N ASN A 794 28.85 -30.80 -42.09
CA ASN A 794 29.82 -31.73 -41.48
C ASN A 794 30.77 -31.01 -40.53
N ASN A 795 31.06 -31.61 -39.38
CA ASN A 795 32.16 -31.16 -38.50
C ASN A 795 32.82 -32.38 -37.84
N PRO A 796 34.08 -32.75 -38.18
CA PRO A 796 34.97 -32.08 -39.12
C PRO A 796 34.54 -32.19 -40.59
N PHE A 797 34.92 -31.18 -41.39
CA PHE A 797 34.77 -31.16 -42.83
C PHE A 797 36.05 -31.66 -43.51
N THR A 798 35.93 -32.72 -44.30
CA THR A 798 37.07 -33.36 -44.95
C THR A 798 37.27 -32.81 -46.35
N ILE A 799 38.49 -32.40 -46.67
CA ILE A 799 38.90 -31.95 -48.01
C ILE A 799 39.96 -32.90 -48.54
N THR A 800 39.69 -33.58 -49.65
CA THR A 800 40.67 -34.46 -50.29
C THR A 800 41.59 -33.65 -51.22
N VAL A 801 42.90 -33.83 -51.07
CA VAL A 801 43.95 -33.17 -51.86
C VAL A 801 44.92 -34.19 -52.44
N SER A 802 45.46 -33.93 -53.63
CA SER A 802 46.41 -34.82 -54.32
C SER A 802 47.65 -34.04 -54.80
N PRO A 803 48.51 -33.54 -53.88
CA PRO A 803 49.66 -32.74 -54.26
C PRO A 803 50.74 -33.59 -54.94
N THR A 804 51.39 -33.06 -55.98
CA THR A 804 52.51 -33.72 -56.69
C THR A 804 53.87 -33.46 -56.05
N THR A 805 53.97 -32.42 -55.22
CA THR A 805 55.15 -32.10 -54.41
C THR A 805 54.74 -31.88 -52.96
N THR A 806 55.65 -32.08 -52.02
CA THR A 806 55.39 -31.81 -50.59
C THR A 806 54.82 -30.40 -50.42
N THR A 807 53.59 -30.30 -49.91
CA THR A 807 52.81 -29.05 -49.86
C THR A 807 52.22 -28.83 -48.48
N THR A 808 52.36 -27.61 -47.96
CA THR A 808 51.69 -27.18 -46.72
C THR A 808 50.41 -26.43 -47.04
N TYR A 809 49.28 -26.95 -46.58
CA TYR A 809 47.99 -26.31 -46.71
C TYR A 809 47.69 -25.45 -45.47
N THR A 810 47.23 -24.23 -45.72
CA THR A 810 46.62 -23.33 -44.72
C THR A 810 45.29 -22.81 -45.27
N ILE A 811 44.43 -22.24 -44.42
CA ILE A 811 43.18 -21.58 -44.85
C ILE A 811 43.45 -20.07 -44.87
N THR A 812 43.22 -19.43 -46.01
CA THR A 812 43.49 -18.00 -46.24
C THR A 812 42.27 -17.12 -45.99
N GLN A 813 41.06 -17.64 -46.19
CA GLN A 813 39.81 -16.95 -45.90
C GLN A 813 38.77 -17.94 -45.37
N VAL A 814 37.92 -17.50 -44.44
CA VAL A 814 36.73 -18.24 -43.99
C VAL A 814 35.62 -17.25 -43.64
N SER A 815 34.36 -17.57 -43.95
CA SER A 815 33.22 -16.70 -43.65
C SER A 815 31.88 -17.45 -43.62
N ASN A 816 30.88 -16.93 -42.91
CA ASN A 816 29.47 -17.32 -43.09
C ASN A 816 28.57 -16.13 -43.44
N THR A 817 27.34 -16.42 -43.84
CA THR A 817 26.36 -15.39 -44.21
C THR A 817 25.81 -14.64 -43.01
N GLN A 818 25.79 -15.25 -41.82
CA GLN A 818 25.22 -14.66 -40.62
C GLN A 818 26.14 -13.60 -39.97
N CYS A 819 27.44 -13.88 -39.85
CA CYS A 819 28.40 -13.05 -39.11
C CYS A 819 29.63 -12.62 -39.92
N GLY A 820 29.67 -12.95 -41.22
CA GLY A 820 30.69 -12.48 -42.15
C GLY A 820 32.03 -13.20 -42.00
N ALA A 821 33.12 -12.47 -42.21
CA ALA A 821 34.49 -13.00 -42.19
C ALA A 821 34.88 -13.53 -40.79
N GLY A 822 35.41 -14.75 -40.78
CA GLY A 822 35.89 -15.49 -39.62
C GLY A 822 37.41 -15.65 -39.60
N THR A 823 37.91 -16.57 -38.77
CA THR A 823 39.35 -16.84 -38.62
C THR A 823 39.67 -18.32 -38.79
N ALA A 824 40.84 -18.63 -39.34
CA ALA A 824 41.32 -20.00 -39.43
C ALA A 824 42.69 -20.16 -38.76
N ALA A 825 42.90 -21.32 -38.15
CA ALA A 825 44.16 -21.71 -37.51
C ALA A 825 44.63 -23.09 -38.01
N GLY A 826 45.85 -23.46 -37.66
CA GLY A 826 46.44 -24.74 -38.03
C GLY A 826 47.00 -24.80 -39.45
N SER A 827 47.66 -25.91 -39.76
CA SER A 827 48.19 -26.21 -41.08
C SER A 827 48.30 -27.73 -41.25
N ALA A 828 48.32 -28.19 -42.49
CA ALA A 828 48.51 -29.60 -42.80
C ALA A 828 49.63 -29.76 -43.85
N LEU A 829 50.72 -30.40 -43.44
CA LEU A 829 51.82 -30.75 -44.33
C LEU A 829 51.58 -32.12 -44.96
N ILE A 830 51.47 -32.17 -46.30
CA ILE A 830 51.40 -33.42 -47.05
C ILE A 830 52.77 -33.68 -47.69
N THR A 831 53.48 -34.68 -47.20
CA THR A 831 54.83 -35.06 -47.68
C THR A 831 54.73 -36.11 -48.78
N VAL A 832 55.37 -35.86 -49.93
CA VAL A 832 55.38 -36.80 -51.07
C VAL A 832 56.70 -37.58 -51.06
N LEU A 833 56.66 -38.91 -50.83
CA LEU A 833 57.85 -39.77 -50.67
C LEU A 833 58.34 -40.39 -52.00
N PRO A 834 59.67 -40.50 -52.23
CA PRO A 834 60.29 -41.24 -53.35
C PRO A 834 60.43 -42.75 -53.07
N THR A 835 60.60 -43.60 -54.09
CA THR A 835 60.24 -45.04 -54.02
C THR A 835 61.29 -46.13 -53.67
N GLN A 836 62.63 -45.95 -53.48
CA GLN A 836 63.59 -47.04 -53.03
C GLN A 836 64.96 -46.58 -52.38
N PHE A 837 65.58 -47.36 -51.43
CA PHE A 837 66.95 -47.16 -50.82
C PHE A 837 67.76 -48.46 -50.41
N PRO A 838 69.15 -48.50 -50.40
CA PRO A 838 70.05 -49.65 -50.06
C PRO A 838 70.89 -49.58 -48.72
N CYS A 839 71.55 -50.69 -48.26
CA CYS A 839 72.11 -50.98 -46.89
C CYS A 839 73.68 -50.92 -46.70
N PRO A 840 74.27 -50.54 -45.52
CA PRO A 840 75.73 -50.53 -45.23
C PRO A 840 76.31 -51.58 -44.21
N GLN A 841 77.65 -51.80 -44.21
CA GLN A 841 78.35 -53.07 -43.86
C GLN A 841 79.23 -53.22 -42.58
N THR A 842 79.33 -52.33 -41.57
CA THR A 842 80.17 -52.61 -40.35
C THR A 842 79.76 -51.80 -39.11
N LEU A 843 79.94 -52.33 -37.89
CA LEU A 843 79.56 -51.71 -36.60
C LEU A 843 80.55 -52.05 -35.45
N VAL A 844 80.94 -51.06 -34.63
CA VAL A 844 81.88 -51.18 -33.49
C VAL A 844 81.11 -51.20 -32.17
N VAL A 845 81.48 -52.08 -31.20
CA VAL A 845 80.78 -52.21 -29.91
C VAL A 845 81.74 -52.06 -28.71
N HIS A 846 81.33 -51.25 -27.73
CA HIS A 846 82.04 -50.97 -26.48
C HIS A 846 81.37 -51.75 -25.33
N ALA A 847 82.14 -52.44 -24.47
CA ALA A 847 81.59 -53.14 -23.30
C ALA A 847 82.39 -52.83 -22.03
N SER A 848 81.68 -52.61 -20.91
CA SER A 848 82.25 -52.42 -19.56
C SER A 848 81.94 -53.64 -18.70
N LEU A 849 82.95 -54.38 -18.24
CA LEU A 849 82.78 -55.59 -17.42
C LEU A 849 83.45 -55.42 -16.03
N PRO A 850 82.85 -55.90 -14.93
CA PRO A 850 83.36 -55.70 -13.56
C PRO A 850 84.38 -56.78 -13.10
N ALA A 851 85.57 -56.32 -12.66
CA ALA A 851 86.63 -57.01 -11.89
C ALA A 851 87.28 -58.29 -12.51
N PRO A 852 88.52 -58.68 -12.13
CA PRO A 852 89.52 -59.18 -13.09
C PRO A 852 89.32 -60.64 -13.52
N TYR A 853 89.26 -60.88 -14.83
CA TYR A 853 89.13 -62.20 -15.44
C TYR A 853 90.44 -62.66 -16.11
N GLN A 854 90.78 -63.94 -15.89
CA GLN A 854 91.95 -64.63 -16.48
C GLN A 854 91.66 -65.09 -17.91
N ALA A 855 92.71 -65.27 -18.71
CA ALA A 855 92.61 -65.68 -20.11
C ALA A 855 91.86 -67.02 -20.26
N SER A 856 90.83 -67.03 -21.13
CA SER A 856 90.01 -68.16 -21.62
C SER A 856 88.57 -68.35 -21.10
N GLU A 857 87.90 -67.35 -20.51
CA GLU A 857 86.44 -67.40 -20.28
C GLU A 857 85.62 -66.84 -21.46
N THR A 858 84.49 -67.50 -21.78
CA THR A 858 83.52 -67.07 -22.80
C THR A 858 82.50 -66.11 -22.18
N ILE A 859 82.47 -64.85 -22.64
CA ILE A 859 81.51 -63.84 -22.18
C ILE A 859 80.30 -63.84 -23.12
N THR A 860 79.12 -64.16 -22.58
CA THR A 860 77.84 -64.00 -23.30
C THR A 860 77.19 -62.70 -22.82
N THR A 861 76.99 -61.73 -23.72
CA THR A 861 76.27 -60.48 -23.42
C THR A 861 75.08 -60.29 -24.37
N THR A 862 74.00 -59.74 -23.85
CA THR A 862 72.82 -59.29 -24.61
C THR A 862 72.80 -57.76 -24.61
N GLY A 863 72.76 -57.15 -25.79
CA GLY A 863 72.77 -55.69 -25.93
C GLY A 863 72.15 -55.21 -27.24
N THR A 864 71.60 -54.00 -27.23
CA THR A 864 71.02 -53.33 -28.39
C THR A 864 72.10 -52.45 -29.04
N ILE A 865 72.40 -52.67 -30.32
CA ILE A 865 73.44 -51.92 -31.04
C ILE A 865 72.77 -50.82 -31.87
N GLN A 866 73.10 -49.56 -31.58
CA GLN A 866 72.67 -48.38 -32.35
C GLN A 866 73.82 -47.94 -33.26
N TYR A 867 73.59 -47.79 -34.56
CA TYR A 867 74.52 -47.15 -35.50
C TYR A 867 73.93 -45.87 -36.05
N THR A 868 74.72 -44.80 -36.05
CA THR A 868 74.30 -43.46 -36.46
C THR A 868 74.69 -43.18 -37.92
N SER A 869 73.75 -43.41 -38.84
CA SER A 869 73.56 -42.52 -39.99
C SER A 869 72.10 -42.54 -40.46
N GLY A 870 71.26 -41.67 -39.90
CA GLY A 870 69.88 -41.44 -40.36
C GLY A 870 68.87 -42.51 -39.93
N ASN A 871 67.83 -42.08 -39.21
CA ASN A 871 66.88 -42.90 -38.45
C ASN A 871 66.21 -44.05 -39.23
N ILE A 872 66.70 -45.28 -39.05
CA ILE A 872 65.93 -46.52 -39.26
C ILE A 872 66.22 -47.45 -38.07
N SER A 873 65.17 -47.88 -37.37
CA SER A 873 65.26 -48.71 -36.17
C SER A 873 64.98 -50.18 -36.49
N TYR A 874 65.88 -51.10 -36.13
CA TYR A 874 65.58 -52.55 -36.13
C TYR A 874 65.88 -53.15 -34.76
N THR A 875 64.97 -54.00 -34.26
CA THR A 875 65.09 -54.66 -32.95
C THR A 875 65.05 -56.18 -33.14
N ALA A 876 66.15 -56.87 -32.79
CA ALA A 876 66.20 -58.02 -31.86
C ALA A 876 67.23 -59.12 -32.23
N GLY A 877 68.00 -59.57 -31.24
CA GLY A 877 67.71 -60.92 -30.71
C GLY A 877 68.76 -62.03 -30.74
N LYS A 878 70.06 -61.81 -31.04
CA LYS A 878 71.05 -62.92 -30.95
C LYS A 878 72.39 -62.51 -30.30
N SER A 879 72.88 -63.39 -29.43
CA SER A 879 74.11 -63.30 -28.64
C SER A 879 75.37 -63.29 -29.52
N ILE A 880 76.38 -62.49 -29.16
CA ILE A 880 77.68 -62.40 -29.84
C ILE A 880 78.73 -63.14 -29.00
N THR A 881 79.51 -64.03 -29.61
CA THR A 881 80.61 -64.78 -28.96
C THR A 881 81.96 -64.16 -29.31
N ILE A 882 82.78 -63.84 -28.30
CA ILE A 882 84.14 -63.27 -28.46
C ILE A 882 85.17 -64.30 -27.95
N THR A 883 86.24 -64.58 -28.70
CA THR A 883 87.31 -65.55 -28.35
C THR A 883 88.69 -64.86 -28.34
N SER A 884 89.55 -65.10 -27.33
CA SER A 884 90.85 -64.41 -27.20
C SER A 884 91.97 -65.02 -28.06
N PRO A 885 92.84 -64.22 -28.70
CA PRO A 885 94.08 -64.72 -29.34
C PRO A 885 95.17 -65.09 -28.31
N ALA A 886 95.92 -66.16 -28.58
CA ALA A 886 96.97 -66.70 -27.70
C ALA A 886 98.32 -65.97 -27.87
N ALA A 887 98.76 -65.21 -26.85
CA ALA A 887 100.18 -65.00 -26.43
C ALA A 887 100.32 -63.87 -25.38
N GLY A 888 100.38 -64.23 -24.09
CA GLY A 888 101.40 -63.70 -23.16
C GLY A 888 101.33 -62.28 -22.56
N GLY A 889 100.21 -61.55 -22.56
CA GLY A 889 100.10 -60.23 -21.89
C GLY A 889 98.95 -60.15 -20.89
N PHE A 890 99.25 -59.82 -19.63
CA PHE A 890 98.24 -59.60 -18.58
C PHE A 890 97.43 -58.31 -18.85
N TRP A 891 96.12 -58.41 -18.62
CA TRP A 891 95.14 -57.34 -18.78
C TRP A 891 95.31 -56.25 -17.69
N GLN A 892 95.39 -54.97 -18.06
CA GLN A 892 95.01 -53.86 -17.18
C GLN A 892 93.61 -53.38 -17.58
N SER A 893 92.71 -53.46 -16.60
CA SER A 893 91.30 -53.12 -16.65
C SER A 893 91.05 -51.62 -16.53
N GLY A 894 90.19 -51.08 -17.40
CA GLY A 894 89.51 -49.80 -17.21
C GLY A 894 88.15 -49.82 -17.93
N PRO A 895 87.16 -49.04 -17.48
CA PRO A 895 85.94 -48.80 -18.26
C PRO A 895 86.30 -48.30 -19.67
N ASN A 896 85.66 -48.84 -20.71
CA ASN A 896 85.83 -48.54 -22.16
C ASN A 896 86.83 -49.37 -22.98
N THR A 897 86.98 -50.67 -22.72
CA THR A 897 87.69 -51.54 -23.68
C THR A 897 86.77 -51.87 -24.88
N VAL A 898 87.27 -51.67 -26.11
CA VAL A 898 86.51 -51.79 -27.37
C VAL A 898 86.82 -53.13 -28.06
N PHE A 899 85.79 -53.78 -28.62
CA PHE A 899 85.94 -54.99 -29.43
C PHE A 899 85.33 -54.77 -30.83
N GLU A 900 86.01 -55.25 -31.88
CA GLU A 900 85.49 -55.22 -33.26
C GLU A 900 84.83 -56.57 -33.61
N ALA A 901 83.64 -56.55 -34.25
CA ALA A 901 82.91 -57.74 -34.69
C ALA A 901 82.22 -57.53 -36.06
N LYS A 902 82.13 -58.58 -36.89
CA LYS A 902 81.52 -58.54 -38.25
C LYS A 902 80.14 -59.19 -38.28
N ILE A 903 79.14 -58.57 -38.93
CA ILE A 903 77.76 -59.09 -39.11
C ILE A 903 77.54 -59.55 -40.57
N THR A 904 76.81 -60.66 -40.78
CA THR A 904 76.41 -61.17 -42.12
C THR A 904 74.90 -61.43 -42.20
N GLY A 905 74.19 -60.90 -43.21
CA GLY A 905 72.83 -61.32 -43.64
C GLY A 905 71.64 -60.37 -43.38
N CYS A 906 71.62 -59.14 -43.92
CA CYS A 906 70.44 -58.24 -43.84
C CYS A 906 69.37 -58.58 -44.88
N GLN A 907 68.10 -58.68 -44.48
CA GLN A 907 66.90 -58.60 -45.34
C GLN A 907 66.08 -57.36 -44.99
#